data_AF-A0A7R9T9R7-F1
#
_entry.id   AF-A0A7R9T9R7-F1
#
_cell.length_a   1.000
_cell.length_b   1.000
_cell.length_c   1.000
_cell.angle_alpha   90.00
_cell.angle_beta   90.00
_cell.angle_gamma   90.00
#
_symmetry.space_group_name_H-M   'P 1'
#
loop_
_entity.id
_entity.type
_entity.pdbx_description
1 polymer ?
#
loop_
_entity_poly.entity_id
_entity_poly.type
_entity_poly.pdbx_seq_one_letter_code
_entity_poly.pdbx_strand_id
1 'polypeptide(L)'
;ACAAGALAPHVHVVGSVNVDITVPVPRLPAREETLLASDGSSGGNGGAGVSLAVGGKGANQAAAAARLGARARFCGRFGSDTHAPWLREKLTAEGVDLRRSVHDGNGVGSGQGYVLLEPDGAATSVVVGGANAAWTASEAEAAGVAAADAVDEAAIAGAGAVVLLQREIPEFVNEIVAAAVKERVRRAGKRAVVLLDAGGEDRALGPTLLSLVDYVAPNEGELSRLTDGMPTATADEALAAARALRAQGAAAVLVTLGDRGALLVHGGVEVEGKEEVVLHQPALRPPGGGAAVDATAAGDAFRAAFGVALAEGRPHRDALRLGAAAGAIAVARRGAMPSLPRREECYALAGLAVAGAGGATDTAPAVEWEECADSAAADEKQERVDGPSDADVELWPSPSPSAAPPLPLLASRLNSMRARPELWRGAEPLSSVLGLIARQASVAGLSLVELNYPQHLEGLAAAEVLAALRAAGLRAGGVAMRFPESAFSAGALTAASADVRASAVRLAAEACGWVHALNASQLVVWPQFDGYDYNLQVDYAAALDAAAEAYGAVADACGPRVRVSLEFKPTDEKSRFALVPSTGAAVELVRRVGRPNFGLTLDFGHLLMAGENPAQSAALAHGARALFGVQLNDAPVRLGAEDGLAFASAHPQAALELLFWLQRAGYGRGEREHLYFDTFPLREDPVAEAEHNVRVVGELWAAAAAMAASGVAEEALRARDGLA
;
A
#
# COMPACT_ATOMS: atom_id res chain seq x y z
N ALA A 1 -2.21 1.28 38.55
CA ALA A 1 -3.49 0.95 37.90
C ALA A 1 -3.61 1.83 36.66
N CYS A 2 -3.18 1.31 35.50
CA CYS A 2 -3.44 1.97 34.21
C CYS A 2 -4.93 1.77 33.89
N ALA A 3 -5.65 2.85 33.56
CA ALA A 3 -7.02 2.77 33.14
C ALA A 3 -7.14 1.84 31.92
N ALA A 4 -7.95 0.79 32.03
CA ALA A 4 -8.34 -0.04 30.89
C ALA A 4 -9.09 0.87 29.90
N GLY A 5 -8.44 1.26 28.81
CA GLY A 5 -9.10 1.94 27.71
C GLY A 5 -10.19 1.04 27.13
N ALA A 6 -11.36 1.60 26.83
CA ALA A 6 -12.44 0.86 26.18
C ALA A 6 -11.92 0.23 24.87
N LEU A 7 -12.19 -1.06 24.68
CA LEU A 7 -11.76 -1.81 23.49
C LEU A 7 -12.45 -1.24 22.25
N ALA A 8 -11.67 -0.91 21.22
CA ALA A 8 -12.23 -0.36 19.99
C ALA A 8 -13.06 -1.42 19.24
N PRO A 9 -14.30 -1.12 18.81
CA PRO A 9 -15.11 -2.05 18.04
C PRO A 9 -14.44 -2.36 16.69
N HIS A 10 -14.62 -3.58 16.18
CA HIS A 10 -14.10 -3.97 14.87
C HIS A 10 -15.20 -3.86 13.80
N VAL A 11 -14.93 -3.15 12.72
CA VAL A 11 -15.83 -3.05 11.56
C VAL A 11 -15.07 -3.47 10.33
N HIS A 12 -15.53 -4.54 9.68
CA HIS A 12 -14.98 -5.04 8.43
C HIS A 12 -15.96 -4.75 7.30
N VAL A 13 -15.53 -4.07 6.26
CA VAL A 13 -16.38 -3.68 5.15
C VAL A 13 -15.89 -4.38 3.89
N VAL A 14 -16.76 -5.15 3.23
CA VAL A 14 -16.49 -5.71 1.90
C VAL A 14 -17.37 -4.98 0.91
N GLY A 15 -16.75 -4.24 -0.02
CA GLY A 15 -17.55 -3.37 -0.87
C GLY A 15 -16.82 -2.59 -1.94
N SER A 16 -17.58 -1.66 -2.53
CA SER A 16 -17.16 -0.81 -3.64
C SER A 16 -16.31 0.36 -3.17
N VAL A 17 -15.42 0.79 -4.06
CA VAL A 17 -14.71 2.06 -3.99
C VAL A 17 -14.79 2.77 -5.34
N ASN A 18 -15.19 4.04 -5.33
CA ASN A 18 -15.41 4.84 -6.51
C ASN A 18 -14.67 6.18 -6.41
N VAL A 19 -14.33 6.73 -7.58
CA VAL A 19 -14.15 8.18 -7.72
C VAL A 19 -15.52 8.80 -7.93
N ASP A 20 -16.00 9.57 -6.97
CA ASP A 20 -17.26 10.29 -7.11
C ASP A 20 -16.99 11.67 -7.73
N ILE A 21 -17.63 11.90 -8.87
CA ILE A 21 -17.61 13.11 -9.66
C ILE A 21 -18.95 13.80 -9.44
N THR A 22 -18.96 14.82 -8.58
CA THR A 22 -20.17 15.59 -8.29
C THR A 22 -20.30 16.76 -9.24
N VAL A 23 -21.43 16.81 -9.95
CA VAL A 23 -21.79 17.84 -10.91
C VAL A 23 -23.02 18.58 -10.38
N PRO A 24 -22.90 19.85 -9.96
CA PRO A 24 -24.05 20.63 -9.54
C PRO A 24 -24.93 20.98 -10.75
N VAL A 25 -26.21 20.64 -10.69
CA VAL A 25 -27.20 20.89 -11.75
C VAL A 25 -28.39 21.67 -11.18
N PRO A 26 -29.04 22.55 -11.96
CA PRO A 26 -30.23 23.25 -11.48
C PRO A 26 -31.44 22.31 -11.30
N ARG A 27 -31.45 21.17 -12.00
CA ARG A 27 -32.40 20.06 -11.94
C ARG A 27 -31.86 18.87 -12.74
N LEU A 28 -32.47 17.69 -12.63
CA LEU A 28 -32.19 16.60 -13.57
C LEU A 28 -32.54 16.99 -15.02
N PRO A 29 -31.71 16.62 -16.01
CA PRO A 29 -32.01 16.83 -17.42
C PRO A 29 -33.17 15.92 -17.85
N ALA A 30 -34.06 16.45 -18.71
CA ALA A 30 -35.05 15.64 -19.38
C ALA A 30 -34.40 14.74 -20.45
N ARG A 31 -35.12 13.71 -20.89
CA ARG A 31 -34.67 12.87 -22.01
C ARG A 31 -34.42 13.76 -23.23
N GLU A 32 -33.26 13.57 -23.87
CA GLU A 32 -32.80 14.34 -25.05
C GLU A 32 -32.50 15.83 -24.80
N GLU A 33 -32.39 16.25 -23.53
CA GLU A 33 -32.00 17.62 -23.17
C GLU A 33 -30.49 17.75 -22.94
N THR A 34 -29.92 18.89 -23.32
CA THR A 34 -28.59 19.32 -22.86
C THR A 34 -28.76 20.40 -21.80
N LEU A 35 -28.33 20.10 -20.57
CA LEU A 35 -28.40 21.03 -19.44
C LEU A 35 -27.01 21.53 -19.06
N LEU A 36 -26.86 22.84 -18.87
CA LEU A 36 -25.61 23.41 -18.37
C LEU A 36 -25.50 23.20 -16.86
N ALA A 37 -24.34 22.72 -16.41
CA ALA A 37 -24.02 22.61 -15.00
C ALA A 37 -23.96 24.01 -14.36
N SER A 38 -24.30 24.09 -13.07
CA SER A 38 -24.24 25.34 -12.31
C SER A 38 -22.78 25.70 -12.03
N ASP A 39 -22.39 26.96 -12.24
CA ASP A 39 -20.99 27.42 -12.08
C ASP A 39 -20.59 27.72 -10.61
N GLY A 40 -21.48 27.43 -9.65
CA GLY A 40 -21.23 27.63 -8.23
C GLY A 40 -21.14 29.09 -7.78
N SER A 41 -21.25 30.06 -8.70
CA SER A 41 -20.95 31.48 -8.43
C SER A 41 -22.10 32.26 -7.79
N SER A 42 -23.32 31.71 -7.82
CA SER A 42 -24.54 32.35 -7.30
C SER A 42 -24.79 32.09 -5.80
N GLY A 43 -23.86 31.45 -5.09
CA GLY A 43 -24.00 31.06 -3.67
C GLY A 43 -22.80 31.40 -2.79
N GLY A 44 -22.36 32.67 -2.76
CA GLY A 44 -21.68 33.31 -1.60
C GLY A 44 -20.34 32.78 -1.07
N ASN A 45 -19.86 31.58 -1.44
CA ASN A 45 -18.57 31.04 -1.02
C ASN A 45 -17.83 30.48 -2.24
N GLY A 46 -16.76 31.18 -2.65
CA GLY A 46 -16.03 30.92 -3.89
C GLY A 46 -15.51 29.49 -4.03
N GLY A 47 -16.08 28.78 -5.00
CA GLY A 47 -15.53 27.55 -5.57
C GLY A 47 -16.58 26.45 -5.71
N ALA A 48 -17.30 26.37 -6.83
CA ALA A 48 -18.04 25.14 -7.15
C ALA A 48 -18.13 24.90 -8.66
N GLY A 49 -17.00 24.47 -9.24
CA GLY A 49 -17.01 23.62 -10.43
C GLY A 49 -17.25 22.15 -10.02
N VAL A 50 -17.16 21.24 -11.00
CA VAL A 50 -17.18 19.79 -10.77
C VAL A 50 -16.17 19.42 -9.67
N SER A 51 -16.59 18.63 -8.69
CA SER A 51 -15.73 18.18 -7.57
C SER A 51 -15.48 16.68 -7.60
N LEU A 52 -14.27 16.28 -7.21
CA LEU A 52 -13.87 14.89 -7.09
C LEU A 52 -13.73 14.51 -5.61
N ALA A 53 -14.31 13.39 -5.22
CA ALA A 53 -14.19 12.84 -3.86
C ALA A 53 -14.04 11.32 -3.92
N VAL A 54 -13.48 10.73 -2.86
CA VAL A 54 -13.59 9.29 -2.67
C VAL A 54 -15.05 8.99 -2.35
N GLY A 55 -15.60 8.01 -3.05
CA GLY A 55 -16.94 7.50 -2.82
C GLY A 55 -17.02 6.00 -3.04
N GLY A 56 -18.22 5.53 -3.36
CA GLY A 56 -18.58 4.12 -3.25
C GLY A 56 -19.04 3.77 -1.84
N LYS A 57 -20.12 2.99 -1.75
CA LYS A 57 -20.79 2.69 -0.49
C LYS A 57 -19.84 2.08 0.53
N GLY A 58 -19.04 1.09 0.11
CA GLY A 58 -18.09 0.41 0.98
C GLY A 58 -17.00 1.35 1.52
N ALA A 59 -16.42 2.17 0.65
CA ALA A 59 -15.41 3.15 1.04
C ALA A 59 -15.95 4.20 2.04
N ASN A 60 -17.15 4.75 1.79
CA ASN A 60 -17.81 5.69 2.70
C ASN A 60 -18.10 5.05 4.07
N GLN A 61 -18.62 3.82 4.07
CA GLN A 61 -18.92 3.09 5.31
C GLN A 61 -17.65 2.82 6.12
N ALA A 62 -16.56 2.41 5.47
CA ALA A 62 -15.28 2.14 6.13
C ALA A 62 -14.66 3.41 6.72
N ALA A 63 -14.65 4.51 5.97
CA ALA A 63 -14.18 5.80 6.45
C ALA A 63 -15.04 6.32 7.62
N ALA A 64 -16.38 6.21 7.52
CA ALA A 64 -17.28 6.60 8.60
C ALA A 64 -17.01 5.79 9.88
N ALA A 65 -16.85 4.47 9.77
CA ALA A 65 -16.51 3.62 10.90
C ALA A 65 -15.18 4.03 11.57
N ALA A 66 -14.15 4.34 10.77
CA ALA A 66 -12.87 4.81 11.27
C ALA A 66 -13.01 6.17 12.01
N ARG A 67 -13.74 7.12 11.42
CA ARG A 67 -14.02 8.44 12.05
C ARG A 67 -14.83 8.34 13.35
N LEU A 68 -15.61 7.27 13.50
CA LEU A 68 -16.35 6.94 14.72
C LEU A 68 -15.50 6.17 15.74
N GLY A 69 -14.23 5.90 15.48
CA GLY A 69 -13.30 5.27 16.43
C GLY A 69 -13.29 3.75 16.40
N ALA A 70 -13.88 3.12 15.38
CA ALA A 70 -13.76 1.69 15.17
C ALA A 70 -12.42 1.34 14.50
N ARG A 71 -11.94 0.12 14.73
CA ARG A 71 -10.87 -0.49 13.93
C ARG A 71 -11.45 -0.92 12.59
N ALA A 72 -11.48 0.00 11.64
CA ALA A 72 -12.08 -0.19 10.33
C ALA A 72 -11.12 -0.92 9.37
N ARG A 73 -11.57 -2.03 8.78
CA ARG A 73 -10.93 -2.72 7.68
C ARG A 73 -11.81 -2.65 6.43
N PHE A 74 -11.20 -2.42 5.28
CA PHE A 74 -11.90 -2.43 4.00
C PHE A 74 -11.27 -3.46 3.05
N CYS A 75 -12.14 -4.28 2.46
CA CYS A 75 -11.84 -5.26 1.43
C CYS A 75 -12.64 -4.87 0.18
N GLY A 76 -12.00 -4.11 -0.71
CA GLY A 76 -12.54 -3.75 -2.01
C GLY A 76 -11.58 -4.11 -3.13
N ARG A 77 -12.02 -3.94 -4.38
CA ARG A 77 -11.18 -4.11 -5.56
C ARG A 77 -10.85 -2.75 -6.16
N PHE A 78 -9.57 -2.38 -6.13
CA PHE A 78 -9.07 -1.14 -6.73
C PHE A 78 -8.70 -1.36 -8.20
N GLY A 79 -8.95 -0.36 -9.06
CA GLY A 79 -8.61 -0.45 -10.48
C GLY A 79 -7.12 -0.27 -10.77
N SER A 80 -6.75 -0.32 -12.05
CA SER A 80 -5.37 -0.14 -12.51
C SER A 80 -5.09 1.26 -13.08
N ASP A 81 -5.97 2.23 -12.84
CA ASP A 81 -5.87 3.60 -13.36
C ASP A 81 -5.22 4.57 -12.37
N THR A 82 -5.02 5.82 -12.81
CA THR A 82 -4.40 6.88 -11.99
C THR A 82 -5.22 7.26 -10.75
N HIS A 83 -6.50 6.85 -10.68
CA HIS A 83 -7.34 7.10 -9.52
C HIS A 83 -7.07 6.11 -8.38
N ALA A 84 -6.67 4.87 -8.68
CA ALA A 84 -6.50 3.84 -7.68
C ALA A 84 -5.51 4.21 -6.55
N PRO A 85 -4.31 4.77 -6.83
CA PRO A 85 -3.41 5.24 -5.78
C PRO A 85 -4.04 6.34 -4.91
N TRP A 86 -4.75 7.29 -5.52
CA TRP A 86 -5.42 8.38 -4.82
C TRP A 86 -6.54 7.88 -3.90
N LEU A 87 -7.37 6.94 -4.37
CA LEU A 87 -8.43 6.30 -3.57
C LEU A 87 -7.84 5.62 -2.32
N ARG A 88 -6.73 4.87 -2.49
CA ARG A 88 -6.04 4.17 -1.40
C ARG A 88 -5.43 5.14 -0.39
N GLU A 89 -4.73 6.16 -0.86
CA GLU A 89 -4.11 7.20 -0.02
C GLU A 89 -5.18 7.85 0.87
N LYS A 90 -6.29 8.28 0.28
CA LYS A 90 -7.37 8.96 0.99
C LYS A 90 -8.06 8.07 2.03
N LEU A 91 -8.32 6.81 1.72
CA LEU A 91 -8.90 5.87 2.71
C LEU A 91 -7.91 5.55 3.84
N THR A 92 -6.63 5.38 3.52
CA THR A 92 -5.58 5.13 4.54
C THR A 92 -5.41 6.35 5.44
N ALA A 93 -5.52 7.57 4.90
CA ALA A 93 -5.49 8.81 5.69
C ALA A 93 -6.67 8.94 6.67
N GLU A 94 -7.80 8.29 6.42
CA GLU A 94 -8.91 8.18 7.38
C GLU A 94 -8.68 7.11 8.47
N GLY A 95 -7.57 6.36 8.40
CA GLY A 95 -7.25 5.27 9.32
C GLY A 95 -7.87 3.93 8.95
N VAL A 96 -8.33 3.76 7.70
CA VAL A 96 -8.90 2.50 7.21
C VAL A 96 -7.77 1.54 6.81
N ASP A 97 -7.82 0.31 7.32
CA ASP A 97 -6.88 -0.75 6.95
C ASP A 97 -7.30 -1.42 5.63
N LEU A 98 -6.46 -1.26 4.60
CA LEU A 98 -6.67 -1.74 3.23
C LEU A 98 -5.90 -3.01 2.89
N ARG A 99 -5.19 -3.64 3.85
CA ARG A 99 -4.26 -4.77 3.57
C ARG A 99 -4.91 -6.00 2.94
N ARG A 100 -6.23 -6.14 3.06
CA ARG A 100 -7.02 -7.25 2.51
C ARG A 100 -7.78 -6.86 1.23
N SER A 101 -7.58 -5.66 0.70
CA SER A 101 -8.17 -5.24 -0.57
C SER A 101 -7.37 -5.77 -1.76
N VAL A 102 -8.06 -6.07 -2.84
CA VAL A 102 -7.48 -6.56 -4.10
C VAL A 102 -7.09 -5.39 -4.99
N HIS A 103 -5.98 -5.51 -5.70
CA HIS A 103 -5.59 -4.57 -6.75
C HIS A 103 -5.74 -5.24 -8.10
N ASP A 104 -6.47 -4.62 -9.01
CA ASP A 104 -6.59 -5.15 -10.36
C ASP A 104 -5.25 -5.05 -11.12
N GLY A 105 -4.80 -6.18 -11.66
CA GLY A 105 -3.65 -6.27 -12.57
C GLY A 105 -4.06 -6.41 -14.05
N ASN A 106 -5.37 -6.51 -14.34
CA ASN A 106 -5.88 -6.89 -15.66
C ASN A 106 -6.33 -5.71 -16.53
N GLY A 107 -6.11 -4.47 -16.08
CA GLY A 107 -6.33 -3.25 -16.89
C GLY A 107 -7.72 -2.60 -16.74
N VAL A 108 -8.55 -3.04 -15.79
CA VAL A 108 -9.87 -2.46 -15.50
C VAL A 108 -9.70 -1.19 -14.66
N GLY A 109 -10.29 -0.10 -15.11
CA GLY A 109 -10.31 1.17 -14.39
C GLY A 109 -11.06 1.11 -13.06
N SER A 110 -10.80 2.07 -12.18
CA SER A 110 -11.50 2.21 -10.90
C SER A 110 -12.99 2.46 -11.12
N GLY A 111 -13.79 2.11 -10.12
CA GLY A 111 -15.21 2.47 -10.11
C GLY A 111 -15.39 3.99 -10.14
N GLN A 112 -16.48 4.46 -10.74
CA GLN A 112 -16.78 5.89 -10.86
C GLN A 112 -18.25 6.14 -10.53
N GLY A 113 -18.51 7.12 -9.67
CA GLY A 113 -19.86 7.62 -9.37
C GLY A 113 -20.06 8.99 -10.01
N TYR A 114 -21.11 9.17 -10.79
CA TYR A 114 -21.51 10.46 -11.33
C TYR A 114 -22.70 10.97 -10.54
N VAL A 115 -22.48 11.97 -9.69
CA VAL A 115 -23.49 12.50 -8.78
C VAL A 115 -24.02 13.82 -9.32
N LEU A 116 -25.31 13.84 -9.68
CA LEU A 116 -26.03 15.05 -10.06
C LEU A 116 -26.66 15.64 -8.79
N LEU A 117 -26.15 16.80 -8.37
CA LEU A 117 -26.57 17.48 -7.14
C LEU A 117 -27.47 18.68 -7.46
N GLU A 118 -28.71 18.66 -6.96
CA GLU A 118 -29.69 19.73 -7.12
C GLU A 118 -29.57 20.82 -6.03
N PRO A 119 -30.14 22.03 -6.22
CA PRO A 119 -29.99 23.14 -5.27
C PRO A 119 -30.59 22.91 -3.88
N ASP A 120 -31.51 21.96 -3.74
CA ASP A 120 -32.14 21.57 -2.47
C ASP A 120 -31.35 20.48 -1.71
N GLY A 121 -30.21 20.05 -2.25
CA GLY A 121 -29.35 19.02 -1.69
C GLY A 121 -29.74 17.60 -2.09
N ALA A 122 -30.79 17.41 -2.88
CA ALA A 122 -31.13 16.11 -3.45
C ALA A 122 -30.02 15.65 -4.42
N ALA A 123 -29.66 14.37 -4.32
CA ALA A 123 -28.59 13.78 -5.10
C ALA A 123 -29.10 12.53 -5.85
N THR A 124 -28.81 12.45 -7.15
CA THR A 124 -29.03 11.26 -7.97
C THR A 124 -27.70 10.80 -8.54
N SER A 125 -27.41 9.50 -8.49
CA SER A 125 -26.13 8.95 -8.89
C SER A 125 -26.24 7.90 -10.00
N VAL A 126 -25.29 7.92 -10.93
CA VAL A 126 -25.01 6.81 -11.86
C VAL A 126 -23.66 6.22 -11.51
N VAL A 127 -23.60 4.90 -11.30
CA VAL A 127 -22.36 4.21 -10.94
C VAL A 127 -21.86 3.37 -12.12
N VAL A 128 -20.59 3.56 -12.47
CA VAL A 128 -19.83 2.68 -13.36
C VAL A 128 -18.98 1.77 -12.48
N GLY A 129 -19.34 0.48 -12.40
CA GLY A 129 -18.73 -0.46 -11.46
C GLY A 129 -17.22 -0.61 -11.61
N GLY A 130 -16.70 -0.56 -12.84
CA GLY A 130 -15.26 -0.72 -13.09
C GLY A 130 -14.71 -1.96 -12.39
N ALA A 131 -13.59 -1.79 -11.68
CA ALA A 131 -12.98 -2.83 -10.88
C ALA A 131 -13.93 -3.45 -9.83
N ASN A 132 -14.93 -2.73 -9.31
CA ASN A 132 -15.89 -3.29 -8.35
C ASN A 132 -16.74 -4.42 -8.94
N ALA A 133 -16.89 -4.50 -10.27
CA ALA A 133 -17.65 -5.57 -10.93
C ALA A 133 -16.77 -6.78 -11.30
N ALA A 134 -15.45 -6.68 -11.16
CA ALA A 134 -14.49 -7.65 -11.71
C ALA A 134 -13.97 -8.67 -10.68
N TRP A 135 -14.74 -8.98 -9.64
CA TRP A 135 -14.35 -9.98 -8.64
C TRP A 135 -14.26 -11.39 -9.22
N THR A 136 -13.26 -12.14 -8.78
CA THR A 136 -13.18 -13.59 -9.02
C THR A 136 -13.71 -14.38 -7.83
N ALA A 137 -13.99 -15.67 -8.03
CA ALA A 137 -14.39 -16.56 -6.94
C ALA A 137 -13.30 -16.66 -5.86
N SER A 138 -12.03 -16.80 -6.25
CA SER A 138 -10.92 -16.91 -5.31
C SER A 138 -10.72 -15.63 -4.47
N GLU A 139 -10.94 -14.45 -5.06
CA GLU A 139 -10.89 -13.19 -4.33
C GLU A 139 -12.05 -13.05 -3.35
N ALA A 140 -13.25 -13.50 -3.73
CA ALA A 140 -14.39 -13.53 -2.83
C ALA A 140 -14.17 -14.50 -1.64
N GLU A 141 -13.58 -15.66 -1.90
CA GLU A 141 -13.17 -16.62 -0.86
C GLU A 141 -12.14 -16.00 0.09
N ALA A 142 -11.10 -15.35 -0.46
CA ALA A 142 -10.10 -14.65 0.34
C ALA A 142 -10.70 -13.51 1.18
N ALA A 143 -11.67 -12.77 0.64
CA ALA A 143 -12.43 -11.77 1.38
C ALA A 143 -13.26 -12.40 2.51
N GLY A 144 -13.86 -13.57 2.27
CA GLY A 144 -14.58 -14.34 3.27
C GLY A 144 -13.69 -14.81 4.42
N VAL A 145 -12.48 -15.31 4.10
CA VAL A 145 -11.45 -15.65 5.10
C VAL A 145 -11.05 -14.41 5.89
N ALA A 146 -10.77 -13.29 5.23
CA ALA A 146 -10.39 -12.05 5.90
C ALA A 146 -11.48 -11.51 6.84
N ALA A 147 -12.75 -11.63 6.46
CA ALA A 147 -13.88 -11.26 7.32
C ALA A 147 -13.99 -12.18 8.53
N ALA A 148 -13.82 -13.49 8.36
CA ALA A 148 -13.79 -14.47 9.45
C ALA A 148 -12.61 -14.22 10.42
N ASP A 149 -11.42 -13.91 9.91
CA ASP A 149 -10.25 -13.54 10.72
C ASP A 149 -10.52 -12.27 11.54
N ALA A 150 -11.19 -11.27 10.94
CA ALA A 150 -11.53 -10.03 11.64
C ALA A 150 -12.48 -10.28 12.83
N VAL A 151 -13.40 -11.24 12.70
CA VAL A 151 -14.27 -11.71 13.79
C VAL A 151 -13.44 -12.39 14.88
N ASP A 152 -12.45 -13.20 14.49
CA ASP A 152 -11.57 -13.87 15.45
C ASP A 152 -10.71 -12.88 16.24
N GLU A 153 -10.12 -11.91 15.55
CA GLU A 153 -9.34 -10.84 16.17
C GLU A 153 -10.17 -9.98 17.13
N ALA A 154 -11.41 -9.64 16.76
CA ALA A 154 -12.31 -8.89 17.64
C ALA A 154 -12.60 -9.67 18.92
N ALA A 155 -12.90 -10.97 18.78
CA ALA A 155 -13.16 -11.84 19.93
C ALA A 155 -11.93 -11.98 20.85
N ILE A 156 -10.73 -12.15 20.27
CA ILE A 156 -9.46 -12.17 21.04
C ILE A 156 -9.27 -10.86 21.80
N ALA A 157 -9.61 -9.73 21.18
CA ALA A 157 -9.56 -8.42 21.82
C ALA A 157 -10.69 -8.19 22.83
N GLY A 158 -11.70 -9.06 22.94
CA GLY A 158 -12.89 -8.84 23.77
C GLY A 158 -13.84 -7.75 23.21
N ALA A 159 -13.74 -7.44 21.93
CA ALA A 159 -14.56 -6.46 21.22
C ALA A 159 -15.64 -7.13 20.35
N GLY A 160 -16.72 -6.40 20.03
CA GLY A 160 -17.69 -6.83 19.03
C GLY A 160 -17.20 -6.62 17.60
N ALA A 161 -17.68 -7.46 16.67
CA ALA A 161 -17.40 -7.36 15.25
C ALA A 161 -18.68 -7.14 14.44
N VAL A 162 -18.60 -6.25 13.46
CA VAL A 162 -19.62 -6.09 12.41
C VAL A 162 -18.95 -6.25 11.05
N VAL A 163 -19.60 -7.04 10.18
CA VAL A 163 -19.26 -7.15 8.77
C VAL A 163 -20.33 -6.42 7.95
N LEU A 164 -19.91 -5.37 7.22
CA LEU A 164 -20.77 -4.58 6.34
C LEU A 164 -20.57 -5.08 4.90
N LEU A 165 -21.69 -5.43 4.26
CA LEU A 165 -21.80 -5.87 2.87
C LEU A 165 -22.66 -4.87 2.07
N GLN A 166 -22.58 -4.90 0.75
CA GLN A 166 -23.28 -3.93 -0.12
C GLN A 166 -23.47 -4.47 -1.55
N ARG A 167 -24.34 -3.85 -2.39
CA ARG A 167 -24.75 -4.41 -3.71
C ARG A 167 -24.25 -3.66 -4.96
N GLU A 168 -23.16 -2.91 -4.87
CA GLU A 168 -22.35 -2.37 -5.98
C GLU A 168 -21.16 -3.29 -6.36
N ILE A 169 -21.07 -4.47 -5.74
CA ILE A 169 -20.18 -5.58 -6.15
C ILE A 169 -21.05 -6.81 -6.50
N PRO A 170 -20.53 -7.83 -7.21
CA PRO A 170 -21.30 -9.02 -7.55
C PRO A 170 -21.87 -9.74 -6.31
N GLU A 171 -23.14 -10.16 -6.39
CA GLU A 171 -23.87 -10.77 -5.27
C GLU A 171 -23.19 -12.02 -4.70
N PHE A 172 -22.54 -12.82 -5.55
CA PHE A 172 -21.82 -14.02 -5.10
C PHE A 172 -20.72 -13.71 -4.08
N VAL A 173 -20.12 -12.51 -4.13
CA VAL A 173 -19.12 -12.07 -3.16
C VAL A 173 -19.76 -11.92 -1.78
N ASN A 174 -20.95 -11.29 -1.72
CA ASN A 174 -21.70 -11.13 -0.48
C ASN A 174 -22.09 -12.48 0.13
N GLU A 175 -22.53 -13.44 -0.69
CA GLU A 175 -22.90 -14.78 -0.24
C GLU A 175 -21.71 -15.54 0.36
N ILE A 176 -20.57 -15.55 -0.33
CA ILE A 176 -19.35 -16.23 0.13
C ILE A 176 -18.85 -15.63 1.45
N VAL A 177 -18.78 -14.30 1.53
CA VAL A 177 -18.32 -13.61 2.75
C VAL A 177 -19.27 -13.86 3.92
N ALA A 178 -20.59 -13.72 3.70
CA ALA A 178 -21.57 -13.95 4.74
C ALA A 178 -21.54 -15.41 5.23
N ALA A 179 -21.41 -16.38 4.32
CA ALA A 179 -21.28 -17.80 4.66
C ALA A 179 -20.05 -18.06 5.53
N ALA A 180 -18.88 -17.54 5.15
CA ALA A 180 -17.64 -17.70 5.92
C ALA A 180 -17.77 -17.11 7.34
N VAL A 181 -18.37 -15.93 7.47
CA VAL A 181 -18.61 -15.29 8.77
C VAL A 181 -19.59 -16.10 9.62
N LYS A 182 -20.70 -16.59 9.04
CA LYS A 182 -21.68 -17.42 9.76
C LYS A 182 -21.10 -18.76 10.19
N GLU A 183 -20.30 -19.39 9.34
CA GLU A 183 -19.57 -20.61 9.69
C GLU A 183 -18.61 -20.38 10.85
N ARG A 184 -17.86 -19.27 10.83
CA ARG A 184 -16.95 -18.89 11.91
C ARG A 184 -17.68 -18.62 13.22
N VAL A 185 -18.76 -17.85 13.18
CA VAL A 185 -19.63 -17.57 14.34
C VAL A 185 -20.17 -18.87 14.94
N ARG A 186 -20.67 -19.79 14.09
CA ARG A 186 -21.21 -21.09 14.52
C ARG A 186 -20.16 -21.95 15.19
N ARG A 187 -18.95 -22.06 14.62
CA ARG A 187 -17.85 -22.87 15.18
C ARG A 187 -17.30 -22.30 16.49
N ALA A 188 -17.21 -20.98 16.59
CA ALA A 188 -16.48 -20.34 17.68
C ALA A 188 -17.35 -19.78 18.81
N GLY A 189 -18.68 -19.84 18.69
CA GLY A 189 -19.62 -19.24 19.66
C GLY A 189 -19.48 -17.71 19.77
N LYS A 190 -18.90 -17.06 18.76
CA LYS A 190 -18.51 -15.65 18.76
C LYS A 190 -19.68 -14.73 18.36
N ARG A 191 -19.67 -13.48 18.82
CA ARG A 191 -20.67 -12.47 18.46
C ARG A 191 -20.16 -11.63 17.28
N ALA A 192 -20.65 -11.92 16.08
CA ALA A 192 -20.50 -11.03 14.92
C ALA A 192 -21.85 -10.81 14.24
N VAL A 193 -22.05 -9.60 13.73
CA VAL A 193 -23.25 -9.21 12.99
C VAL A 193 -22.87 -8.99 11.52
N VAL A 194 -23.66 -9.54 10.61
CA VAL A 194 -23.57 -9.28 9.17
C VAL A 194 -24.71 -8.33 8.78
N LEU A 195 -24.36 -7.13 8.33
CA LEU A 195 -25.32 -6.12 7.86
C LEU A 195 -25.12 -5.91 6.36
N LEU A 196 -26.17 -6.15 5.58
CA LEU A 196 -26.20 -5.91 4.14
C LEU A 196 -26.87 -4.58 3.84
N ASP A 197 -26.11 -3.62 3.31
CA ASP A 197 -26.68 -2.47 2.62
C ASP A 197 -27.29 -2.93 1.29
N ALA A 198 -28.60 -2.73 1.13
CA ALA A 198 -29.33 -3.25 -0.01
C ALA A 198 -29.23 -2.34 -1.25
N GLY A 199 -28.53 -1.20 -1.16
CA GLY A 199 -28.37 -0.27 -2.26
C GLY A 199 -27.33 -0.69 -3.30
N GLY A 200 -27.61 -0.39 -4.57
CA GLY A 200 -26.69 -0.56 -5.71
C GLY A 200 -27.28 -1.38 -6.86
N GLU A 201 -27.88 -2.53 -6.54
CA GLU A 201 -28.54 -3.44 -7.49
C GLU A 201 -30.00 -3.63 -7.09
N ASP A 202 -30.89 -3.69 -8.10
CA ASP A 202 -32.34 -3.72 -7.92
C ASP A 202 -32.93 -5.13 -8.06
N ARG A 203 -32.13 -6.12 -8.47
CA ARG A 203 -32.56 -7.54 -8.47
C ARG A 203 -33.04 -7.97 -7.08
N ALA A 204 -33.99 -8.90 -7.05
CA ALA A 204 -34.45 -9.51 -5.81
C ALA A 204 -33.29 -10.21 -5.06
N LEU A 205 -33.35 -10.20 -3.74
CA LEU A 205 -32.37 -10.89 -2.90
C LEU A 205 -32.65 -12.40 -2.91
N GLY A 206 -31.61 -13.19 -3.14
CA GLY A 206 -31.71 -14.65 -3.08
C GLY A 206 -31.97 -15.16 -1.66
N PRO A 207 -32.70 -16.29 -1.51
CA PRO A 207 -32.99 -16.87 -0.19
C PRO A 207 -31.72 -17.28 0.57
N THR A 208 -30.67 -17.69 -0.15
CA THR A 208 -29.35 -18.00 0.42
C THR A 208 -28.77 -16.79 1.15
N LEU A 209 -28.60 -15.66 0.46
CA LEU A 209 -28.07 -14.44 1.06
C LEU A 209 -28.94 -13.95 2.23
N LEU A 210 -30.27 -13.95 2.08
CA LEU A 210 -31.21 -13.55 3.14
C LEU A 210 -31.01 -14.38 4.42
N SER A 211 -30.75 -15.68 4.30
CA SER A 211 -30.49 -16.57 5.44
C SER A 211 -29.14 -16.33 6.14
N LEU A 212 -28.20 -15.68 5.45
CA LEU A 212 -26.83 -15.46 5.91
C LEU A 212 -26.60 -14.07 6.51
N VAL A 213 -27.56 -13.15 6.39
CA VAL A 213 -27.43 -11.77 6.89
C VAL A 213 -28.33 -11.53 8.11
N ASP A 214 -27.85 -10.76 9.07
CA ASP A 214 -28.63 -10.43 10.28
C ASP A 214 -29.55 -9.23 10.05
N TYR A 215 -29.11 -8.28 9.21
CA TYR A 215 -29.86 -7.08 8.86
C TYR A 215 -29.79 -6.85 7.35
N VAL A 216 -30.94 -6.59 6.73
CA VAL A 216 -31.04 -6.02 5.39
C VAL A 216 -31.42 -4.55 5.54
N ALA A 217 -30.62 -3.65 4.97
CA ALA A 217 -30.73 -2.22 5.20
C ALA A 217 -31.01 -1.43 3.90
N PRO A 218 -32.28 -1.36 3.44
CA PRO A 218 -32.66 -0.55 2.29
C PRO A 218 -33.00 0.91 2.67
N ASN A 219 -32.95 1.83 1.70
CA ASN A 219 -33.76 3.05 1.75
C ASN A 219 -35.20 2.79 1.26
N GLU A 220 -36.08 3.79 1.36
CA GLU A 220 -37.49 3.68 0.96
C GLU A 220 -37.71 3.28 -0.52
N GLY A 221 -36.83 3.72 -1.43
CA GLY A 221 -36.91 3.37 -2.85
C GLY A 221 -36.42 1.95 -3.13
N GLU A 222 -35.30 1.55 -2.51
CA GLU A 222 -34.76 0.19 -2.56
C GLU A 222 -35.74 -0.81 -1.95
N LEU A 223 -36.35 -0.47 -0.82
CA LEU A 223 -37.35 -1.32 -0.15
C LEU A 223 -38.52 -1.59 -1.10
N SER A 224 -39.06 -0.53 -1.72
CA SER A 224 -40.15 -0.67 -2.70
C SER A 224 -39.77 -1.66 -3.81
N ARG A 225 -38.57 -1.52 -4.40
CA ARG A 225 -38.10 -2.39 -5.48
C ARG A 225 -37.86 -3.84 -5.05
N LEU A 226 -37.32 -4.06 -3.85
CA LEU A 226 -37.12 -5.40 -3.27
C LEU A 226 -38.43 -6.11 -2.92
N THR A 227 -39.53 -5.37 -2.81
CA THR A 227 -40.87 -5.88 -2.52
C THR A 227 -41.82 -5.69 -3.70
N ASP A 228 -41.33 -5.87 -4.92
CA ASP A 228 -42.13 -5.83 -6.15
C ASP A 228 -42.99 -4.56 -6.33
N GLY A 229 -42.46 -3.41 -5.90
CA GLY A 229 -43.09 -2.10 -6.09
C GLY A 229 -44.12 -1.71 -5.02
N MET A 230 -44.14 -2.37 -3.86
CA MET A 230 -44.98 -1.93 -2.74
C MET A 230 -44.71 -0.45 -2.39
N PRO A 231 -45.74 0.32 -2.00
CA PRO A 231 -45.56 1.71 -1.63
C PRO A 231 -44.78 1.84 -0.32
N THR A 232 -44.04 2.95 -0.16
CA THR A 232 -43.20 3.25 1.02
C THR A 232 -43.32 4.72 1.46
N ALA A 233 -44.30 5.47 0.95
CA ALA A 233 -44.43 6.91 1.13
C ALA A 233 -44.93 7.31 2.53
N THR A 234 -45.51 6.39 3.29
CA THR A 234 -45.90 6.57 4.71
C THR A 234 -45.18 5.59 5.63
N ALA A 235 -45.19 5.85 6.94
CA ALA A 235 -44.57 4.94 7.92
C ALA A 235 -45.24 3.56 7.94
N ASP A 236 -46.57 3.52 7.78
CA ASP A 236 -47.34 2.27 7.74
C ASP A 236 -47.05 1.48 6.47
N GLU A 237 -46.92 2.16 5.32
CA GLU A 237 -46.53 1.55 4.04
C GLU A 237 -45.11 0.98 4.12
N ALA A 238 -44.14 1.76 4.64
CA ALA A 238 -42.78 1.28 4.84
C ALA A 238 -42.71 0.08 5.81
N LEU A 239 -43.53 0.06 6.87
CA LEU A 239 -43.65 -1.08 7.77
C LEU A 239 -44.24 -2.31 7.08
N ALA A 240 -45.28 -2.15 6.26
CA ALA A 240 -45.86 -3.24 5.50
C ALA A 240 -44.86 -3.84 4.50
N ALA A 241 -44.12 -3.01 3.76
CA ALA A 241 -43.06 -3.47 2.87
C ALA A 241 -41.90 -4.15 3.63
N ALA A 242 -41.46 -3.59 4.76
CA ALA A 242 -40.44 -4.21 5.60
C ALA A 242 -40.87 -5.62 6.09
N ARG A 243 -42.14 -5.79 6.48
CA ARG A 243 -42.71 -7.09 6.85
C ARG A 243 -42.76 -8.07 5.67
N ALA A 244 -43.08 -7.59 4.46
CA ALA A 244 -43.03 -8.42 3.26
C ALA A 244 -41.61 -8.95 3.00
N LEU A 245 -40.58 -8.10 3.15
CA LEU A 245 -39.19 -8.52 3.02
C LEU A 245 -38.76 -9.51 4.13
N ARG A 246 -39.28 -9.36 5.36
CA ARG A 246 -39.11 -10.39 6.41
C ARG A 246 -39.76 -11.71 6.05
N ALA A 247 -40.96 -11.68 5.45
CA ALA A 247 -41.65 -12.88 5.00
C ALA A 247 -40.90 -13.60 3.86
N GLN A 248 -40.06 -12.88 3.10
CA GLN A 248 -39.15 -13.48 2.11
C GLN A 248 -37.91 -14.16 2.74
N GLY A 249 -37.66 -13.94 4.03
CA GLY A 249 -36.57 -14.61 4.78
C GLY A 249 -35.61 -13.67 5.51
N ALA A 250 -35.77 -12.34 5.41
CA ALA A 250 -34.91 -11.41 6.12
C ALA A 250 -35.12 -11.49 7.65
N ALA A 251 -34.03 -11.70 8.41
CA ALA A 251 -34.08 -11.78 9.86
C ALA A 251 -34.52 -10.46 10.51
N ALA A 252 -33.89 -9.35 10.09
CA ALA A 252 -34.26 -7.99 10.45
C ALA A 252 -34.15 -7.04 9.25
N VAL A 253 -35.01 -6.02 9.22
CA VAL A 253 -35.06 -5.01 8.15
C VAL A 253 -34.88 -3.62 8.74
N LEU A 254 -33.81 -2.92 8.33
CA LEU A 254 -33.42 -1.58 8.78
C LEU A 254 -33.65 -0.56 7.66
N VAL A 255 -34.77 0.14 7.68
CA VAL A 255 -35.16 1.07 6.62
C VAL A 255 -34.75 2.50 6.96
N THR A 256 -34.07 3.17 6.04
CA THR A 256 -33.84 4.62 6.09
C THR A 256 -34.94 5.35 5.30
N LEU A 257 -35.57 6.37 5.92
CA LEU A 257 -36.80 7.04 5.45
C LEU A 257 -36.60 8.55 5.22
N GLY A 258 -35.37 8.99 4.95
CA GLY A 258 -35.04 10.39 4.74
C GLY A 258 -35.39 11.29 5.94
N ASP A 259 -36.18 12.34 5.69
CA ASP A 259 -36.64 13.31 6.69
C ASP A 259 -37.63 12.74 7.72
N ARG A 260 -38.17 11.53 7.47
CA ARG A 260 -39.01 10.78 8.42
C ARG A 260 -38.20 9.98 9.43
N GLY A 261 -36.90 9.77 9.17
CA GLY A 261 -35.98 9.08 10.07
C GLY A 261 -35.69 7.64 9.65
N ALA A 262 -35.85 6.68 10.55
CA ALA A 262 -35.55 5.28 10.30
C ALA A 262 -36.48 4.32 11.05
N LEU A 263 -36.65 3.13 10.49
CA LEU A 263 -37.47 2.03 11.00
C LEU A 263 -36.63 0.75 11.10
N LEU A 264 -36.73 0.04 12.22
CA LEU A 264 -36.17 -1.30 12.37
C LEU A 264 -37.28 -2.28 12.73
N VAL A 265 -37.38 -3.37 11.96
CA VAL A 265 -38.29 -4.49 12.22
C VAL A 265 -37.46 -5.75 12.45
N HIS A 266 -37.57 -6.36 13.63
CA HIS A 266 -36.83 -7.59 13.99
C HIS A 266 -37.63 -8.46 14.98
N GLY A 267 -37.09 -9.61 15.38
CA GLY A 267 -37.72 -10.50 16.38
C GLY A 267 -38.43 -11.70 15.74
N GLY A 268 -39.41 -12.30 16.42
CA GLY A 268 -40.19 -13.38 15.82
C GLY A 268 -40.99 -12.90 14.61
N VAL A 269 -41.16 -13.74 13.60
CA VAL A 269 -42.39 -13.70 12.77
C VAL A 269 -43.48 -14.27 13.68
N GLU A 270 -44.70 -13.73 13.71
CA GLU A 270 -45.80 -14.17 14.59
C GLU A 270 -46.17 -15.66 14.39
N VAL A 271 -45.31 -16.53 14.90
CA VAL A 271 -45.40 -17.99 14.90
C VAL A 271 -44.68 -18.40 16.18
N GLU A 272 -45.40 -19.03 17.11
CA GLU A 272 -44.85 -19.59 18.37
C GLU A 272 -44.33 -18.57 19.42
N GLY A 273 -45.06 -17.49 19.69
CA GLY A 273 -44.92 -16.72 20.93
C GLY A 273 -43.65 -15.85 21.07
N LYS A 274 -42.92 -15.62 19.98
CA LYS A 274 -41.88 -14.58 19.89
C LYS A 274 -42.48 -13.31 19.28
N GLU A 275 -42.55 -12.23 20.03
CA GLU A 275 -43.12 -10.96 19.56
C GLU A 275 -42.23 -10.29 18.49
N GLU A 276 -42.87 -9.69 17.49
CA GLU A 276 -42.22 -8.76 16.55
C GLU A 276 -41.89 -7.46 17.28
N VAL A 277 -40.68 -6.94 17.06
CA VAL A 277 -40.24 -5.67 17.60
C VAL A 277 -40.12 -4.66 16.46
N VAL A 278 -40.90 -3.58 16.57
CA VAL A 278 -40.87 -2.44 15.65
C VAL A 278 -40.34 -1.22 16.38
N LEU A 279 -39.21 -0.68 15.91
CA LEU A 279 -38.58 0.52 16.46
C LEU A 279 -38.57 1.64 15.41
N HIS A 280 -39.09 2.80 15.79
CA HIS A 280 -39.04 4.00 14.98
C HIS A 280 -38.10 5.03 15.61
N GLN A 281 -37.22 5.62 14.79
CA GLN A 281 -36.35 6.71 15.16
C GLN A 281 -36.67 7.92 14.26
N PRO A 282 -37.27 9.00 14.80
CA PRO A 282 -37.49 10.23 14.05
C PRO A 282 -36.17 10.83 13.54
N ALA A 283 -36.22 11.55 12.43
CA ALA A 283 -35.04 12.26 11.93
C ALA A 283 -34.50 13.27 12.95
N LEU A 284 -33.18 13.33 13.06
CA LEU A 284 -32.51 14.38 13.83
C LEU A 284 -32.24 15.57 12.92
N ARG A 285 -32.37 16.78 13.47
CA ARG A 285 -32.09 18.00 12.71
C ARG A 285 -30.57 18.14 12.49
N PRO A 286 -30.14 18.61 11.31
CA PRO A 286 -28.73 18.91 11.10
C PRO A 286 -28.20 19.93 12.11
N PRO A 287 -26.91 19.85 12.49
CA PRO A 287 -26.29 20.85 13.35
C PRO A 287 -26.50 22.26 12.81
N GLY A 288 -26.90 23.19 13.68
CA GLY A 288 -27.22 24.57 13.29
C GLY A 288 -28.63 24.77 12.72
N GLY A 289 -29.44 23.71 12.59
CA GLY A 289 -30.85 23.81 12.19
C GLY A 289 -31.08 24.16 10.72
N GLY A 290 -30.04 24.06 9.88
CA GLY A 290 -30.09 24.35 8.45
C GLY A 290 -30.80 23.27 7.63
N ALA A 291 -31.05 23.58 6.35
CA ALA A 291 -31.54 22.63 5.35
C ALA A 291 -30.43 21.64 4.94
N ALA A 292 -30.82 20.53 4.29
CA ALA A 292 -29.87 19.63 3.65
C ALA A 292 -29.05 20.39 2.59
N VAL A 293 -27.76 20.09 2.54
CA VAL A 293 -26.79 20.68 1.62
C VAL A 293 -26.42 19.67 0.54
N ASP A 294 -26.23 18.41 0.90
CA ASP A 294 -25.88 17.32 -0.01
C ASP A 294 -26.22 15.97 0.64
N ALA A 295 -27.13 15.20 0.04
CA ALA A 295 -27.53 13.90 0.59
C ALA A 295 -26.52 12.76 0.35
N THR A 296 -25.45 13.01 -0.40
CA THR A 296 -24.44 11.99 -0.74
C THR A 296 -23.81 11.38 0.52
N ALA A 297 -23.65 10.06 0.54
CA ALA A 297 -23.08 9.28 1.65
C ALA A 297 -23.82 9.32 3.01
N ALA A 298 -24.97 10.01 3.13
CA ALA A 298 -25.71 10.08 4.40
C ALA A 298 -26.24 8.70 4.85
N GLY A 299 -26.71 7.88 3.91
CA GLY A 299 -27.12 6.49 4.16
C GLY A 299 -25.95 5.58 4.57
N ASP A 300 -24.77 5.82 4.00
CA ASP A 300 -23.54 5.08 4.33
C ASP A 300 -23.06 5.42 5.75
N ALA A 301 -23.08 6.72 6.09
CA ALA A 301 -22.77 7.20 7.43
C ALA A 301 -23.74 6.63 8.48
N PHE A 302 -25.03 6.58 8.17
CA PHE A 302 -26.05 5.97 9.04
C PHE A 302 -25.75 4.50 9.33
N ARG A 303 -25.52 3.70 8.28
CA ARG A 303 -25.30 2.24 8.39
C ARG A 303 -23.99 1.92 9.10
N ALA A 304 -22.92 2.68 8.82
CA ALA A 304 -21.66 2.56 9.53
C ALA A 304 -21.82 2.87 11.03
N ALA A 305 -22.50 3.96 11.38
CA ALA A 305 -22.74 4.34 12.77
C ALA A 305 -23.63 3.34 13.52
N PHE A 306 -24.67 2.81 12.85
CA PHE A 306 -25.49 1.73 13.39
C PHE A 306 -24.64 0.47 13.66
N GLY A 307 -23.79 0.08 12.71
CA GLY A 307 -22.84 -1.04 12.87
C GLY A 307 -21.86 -0.82 14.02
N VAL A 308 -21.24 0.35 14.12
CA VAL A 308 -20.33 0.69 15.23
C VAL A 308 -21.05 0.56 16.58
N ALA A 309 -22.28 1.07 16.71
CA ALA A 309 -23.06 0.93 17.93
C ALA A 309 -23.37 -0.53 18.28
N LEU A 310 -23.68 -1.37 17.30
CA LEU A 310 -23.88 -2.82 17.53
C LEU A 310 -22.59 -3.51 17.97
N ALA A 311 -21.45 -3.17 17.37
CA ALA A 311 -20.14 -3.70 17.76
C ALA A 311 -19.73 -3.25 19.18
N GLU A 312 -20.22 -2.08 19.63
CA GLU A 312 -20.10 -1.60 21.02
C GLU A 312 -21.06 -2.28 21.99
N GLY A 313 -21.95 -3.16 21.51
CA GLY A 313 -22.96 -3.84 22.33
C GLY A 313 -24.12 -2.94 22.77
N ARG A 314 -24.35 -1.82 22.07
CA ARG A 314 -25.45 -0.90 22.40
C ARG A 314 -26.81 -1.49 22.03
N PRO A 315 -27.88 -1.13 22.75
CA PRO A 315 -29.25 -1.49 22.36
C PRO A 315 -29.62 -0.89 20.99
N HIS A 316 -30.54 -1.55 20.26
CA HIS A 316 -31.00 -1.10 18.95
C HIS A 316 -31.49 0.35 18.90
N ARG A 317 -32.13 0.83 19.98
CA ARG A 317 -32.59 2.22 20.08
C ARG A 317 -31.42 3.22 20.02
N ASP A 318 -30.32 2.91 20.72
CA ASP A 318 -29.12 3.75 20.70
C ASP A 318 -28.41 3.65 19.35
N ALA A 319 -28.36 2.46 18.76
CA ALA A 319 -27.79 2.25 17.42
C ALA A 319 -28.54 3.04 16.34
N LEU A 320 -29.88 3.00 16.36
CA LEU A 320 -30.72 3.81 15.47
C LEU A 320 -30.48 5.30 15.66
N ARG A 321 -30.38 5.76 16.90
CA ARG A 321 -30.18 7.17 17.23
C ARG A 321 -28.80 7.67 16.82
N LEU A 322 -27.76 6.86 17.00
CA LEU A 322 -26.41 7.18 16.53
C LEU A 322 -26.34 7.20 15.00
N GLY A 323 -27.00 6.25 14.33
CA GLY A 323 -27.19 6.25 12.87
C GLY A 323 -27.85 7.55 12.39
N ALA A 324 -28.97 7.92 13.01
CA ALA A 324 -29.71 9.14 12.66
C ALA A 324 -28.87 10.41 12.84
N ALA A 325 -28.04 10.46 13.89
CA ALA A 325 -27.12 11.57 14.11
C ALA A 325 -26.05 11.64 13.01
N ALA A 326 -25.48 10.50 12.64
CA ALA A 326 -24.46 10.45 11.59
C ALA A 326 -25.01 10.92 10.23
N GLY A 327 -26.20 10.44 9.85
CA GLY A 327 -26.90 10.88 8.64
C GLY A 327 -27.22 12.38 8.66
N ALA A 328 -27.75 12.89 9.78
CA ALA A 328 -28.11 14.31 9.92
C ALA A 328 -26.91 15.26 9.80
N ILE A 329 -25.72 14.84 10.25
CA ILE A 329 -24.49 15.63 10.11
C ILE A 329 -23.96 15.56 8.67
N ALA A 330 -23.98 14.36 8.07
CA ALA A 330 -23.52 14.16 6.70
C ALA A 330 -24.30 15.04 5.71
N VAL A 331 -25.65 15.06 5.82
CA VAL A 331 -26.47 15.88 4.91
C VAL A 331 -26.24 17.39 5.03
N ALA A 332 -25.64 17.88 6.12
CA ALA A 332 -25.32 19.30 6.31
C ALA A 332 -23.99 19.72 5.68
N ARG A 333 -23.25 18.80 5.05
CA ARG A 333 -21.91 19.02 4.49
C ARG A 333 -21.87 18.55 3.05
N ARG A 334 -21.04 19.19 2.21
CA ARG A 334 -20.86 18.79 0.81
C ARG A 334 -19.96 17.58 0.65
N GLY A 335 -20.28 16.74 -0.34
CA GLY A 335 -19.46 15.64 -0.84
C GLY A 335 -19.67 14.32 -0.10
N ALA A 336 -19.18 13.23 -0.70
CA ALA A 336 -19.23 11.87 -0.16
C ALA A 336 -18.35 11.70 1.11
N MET A 337 -17.17 11.07 1.02
CA MET A 337 -16.27 10.91 2.17
C MET A 337 -15.94 12.22 2.93
N PRO A 338 -15.82 13.40 2.29
CA PRO A 338 -15.63 14.67 3.01
C PRO A 338 -16.74 15.02 4.02
N SER A 339 -18.01 14.67 3.78
CA SER A 339 -19.12 15.03 4.66
C SER A 339 -19.19 14.19 5.95
N LEU A 340 -18.51 13.05 5.99
CA LEU A 340 -18.67 12.06 7.06
C LEU A 340 -18.33 12.64 8.46
N PRO A 341 -19.14 12.38 9.49
CA PRO A 341 -18.95 12.97 10.82
C PRO A 341 -17.84 12.30 11.64
N ARG A 342 -17.34 13.00 12.65
CA ARG A 342 -16.46 12.43 13.70
C ARG A 342 -17.28 11.90 14.87
N ARG A 343 -16.70 10.98 15.65
CA ARG A 343 -17.33 10.35 16.83
C ARG A 343 -18.01 11.35 17.76
N GLU A 344 -17.30 12.36 18.23
CA GLU A 344 -17.81 13.31 19.22
C GLU A 344 -19.06 14.06 18.73
N GLU A 345 -19.11 14.39 17.43
CA GLU A 345 -20.23 15.09 16.81
C GLU A 345 -21.49 14.22 16.81
N CYS A 346 -21.35 12.96 16.40
CA CYS A 346 -22.47 12.01 16.38
C CYS A 346 -23.00 11.75 17.79
N TYR A 347 -22.13 11.54 18.76
CA TYR A 347 -22.53 11.24 20.13
C TYR A 347 -23.18 12.45 20.82
N ALA A 348 -22.65 13.65 20.57
CA ALA A 348 -23.24 14.89 21.07
C ALA A 348 -24.65 15.10 20.49
N LEU A 349 -24.83 14.97 19.17
CA LEU A 349 -26.15 15.14 18.54
C LEU A 349 -27.12 14.02 18.93
N ALA A 350 -26.63 12.79 19.07
CA ALA A 350 -27.43 11.66 19.57
C ALA A 350 -27.79 11.81 21.05
N GLY A 351 -27.07 12.61 21.84
CA GLY A 351 -27.25 12.70 23.29
C GLY A 351 -26.80 11.41 24.01
N LEU A 352 -25.78 10.73 23.50
CA LEU A 352 -25.24 9.49 24.03
C LEU A 352 -23.86 9.73 24.68
N ALA A 353 -23.56 9.00 25.75
CA ALA A 353 -22.24 9.02 26.35
C ALA A 353 -21.22 8.24 25.49
N VAL A 354 -20.03 8.81 25.32
CA VAL A 354 -18.90 8.14 24.66
C VAL A 354 -18.42 6.99 25.56
N ALA A 355 -18.32 5.77 25.03
CA ALA A 355 -17.85 4.61 25.80
C ALA A 355 -16.40 4.87 26.30
N GLY A 356 -16.20 4.79 27.63
CA GLY A 356 -14.97 5.19 28.32
C GLY A 356 -15.17 5.76 29.74
N ALA A 357 -16.43 5.94 30.19
CA ALA A 357 -16.77 6.35 31.55
C ALA A 357 -17.79 5.39 32.18
N GLY A 358 -17.37 4.57 33.14
CA GLY A 358 -18.24 3.72 33.97
C GLY A 358 -18.18 2.22 33.63
N GLY A 359 -17.92 1.38 34.64
CA GLY A 359 -17.60 -0.04 34.48
C GLY A 359 -18.64 -1.04 35.01
N ALA A 360 -18.18 -2.31 35.02
CA ALA A 360 -18.75 -3.52 35.65
C ALA A 360 -19.96 -4.14 34.90
N THR A 361 -20.21 -5.46 34.81
CA THR A 361 -19.72 -6.67 35.51
C THR A 361 -20.21 -7.94 34.76
N ASP A 362 -19.49 -9.07 34.92
CA ASP A 362 -19.94 -10.49 35.01
C ASP A 362 -20.74 -11.18 33.87
N THR A 363 -20.66 -12.48 33.57
CA THR A 363 -19.79 -13.66 33.83
C THR A 363 -20.37 -14.85 33.03
N ALA A 364 -19.50 -15.80 32.64
CA ALA A 364 -19.72 -17.26 32.47
C ALA A 364 -20.51 -17.81 31.23
N PRO A 365 -20.40 -19.12 30.89
CA PRO A 365 -19.26 -20.05 30.97
C PRO A 365 -18.96 -20.78 29.61
N ALA A 366 -17.85 -21.52 29.57
CA ALA A 366 -17.39 -22.36 28.47
C ALA A 366 -18.11 -23.72 28.39
N VAL A 367 -18.27 -24.25 27.17
CA VAL A 367 -18.71 -25.63 26.88
C VAL A 367 -17.74 -26.23 25.85
N GLU A 368 -17.07 -27.32 26.21
CA GLU A 368 -16.24 -28.16 25.33
C GLU A 368 -17.11 -29.20 24.63
N TRP A 369 -16.84 -29.48 23.34
CA TRP A 369 -17.19 -30.74 22.69
C TRP A 369 -16.15 -31.13 21.63
N GLU A 370 -15.75 -32.40 21.70
CA GLU A 370 -14.75 -33.10 20.88
C GLU A 370 -15.22 -33.43 19.45
N GLU A 371 -14.22 -33.73 18.62
CA GLU A 371 -14.25 -34.05 17.20
C GLU A 371 -15.06 -35.30 16.83
N CYS A 372 -15.60 -35.29 15.60
CA CYS A 372 -15.94 -36.51 14.88
C CYS A 372 -15.54 -36.35 13.41
N ALA A 373 -14.75 -37.31 12.93
CA ALA A 373 -14.21 -37.38 11.58
C ALA A 373 -15.12 -38.13 10.61
N ASP A 374 -14.81 -37.89 9.33
CA ASP A 374 -14.92 -38.74 8.14
C ASP A 374 -16.09 -38.67 7.15
N SER A 375 -15.64 -38.41 5.91
CA SER A 375 -16.03 -38.99 4.61
C SER A 375 -17.29 -38.47 3.91
N ALA A 376 -17.12 -37.98 2.67
CA ALA A 376 -17.19 -38.81 1.47
C ALA A 376 -17.05 -37.96 0.19
N ALA A 377 -16.48 -38.60 -0.84
CA ALA A 377 -16.12 -38.07 -2.14
C ALA A 377 -17.30 -37.74 -3.06
N ALA A 378 -17.03 -36.90 -4.06
CA ALA A 378 -17.68 -36.99 -5.37
C ALA A 378 -16.72 -36.46 -6.46
N ASP A 379 -16.34 -37.36 -7.37
CA ASP A 379 -15.74 -37.08 -8.67
C ASP A 379 -16.73 -36.33 -9.57
N GLU A 380 -16.26 -35.35 -10.34
CA GLU A 380 -16.85 -35.06 -11.65
C GLU A 380 -15.78 -34.55 -12.63
N LYS A 381 -15.63 -35.28 -13.73
CA LYS A 381 -14.73 -34.99 -14.86
C LYS A 381 -15.39 -33.96 -15.76
N GLN A 382 -14.63 -32.96 -16.19
CA GLN A 382 -15.01 -32.10 -17.31
C GLN A 382 -13.84 -31.93 -18.28
N GLU A 383 -14.09 -32.32 -19.53
CA GLU A 383 -13.13 -32.37 -20.64
C GLU A 383 -12.61 -30.97 -20.98
N ARG A 384 -11.29 -30.79 -20.92
CA ARG A 384 -10.61 -29.59 -21.41
C ARG A 384 -10.40 -29.68 -22.92
N VAL A 385 -10.64 -28.56 -23.59
CA VAL A 385 -10.17 -28.28 -24.95
C VAL A 385 -8.69 -27.95 -24.84
N ASP A 386 -7.83 -28.71 -25.53
CA ASP A 386 -6.37 -28.56 -25.48
C ASP A 386 -5.91 -27.23 -26.10
N GLY A 387 -5.66 -26.24 -25.25
CA GLY A 387 -4.64 -25.21 -25.50
C GLY A 387 -3.24 -25.80 -25.30
N PRO A 388 -2.15 -25.13 -25.74
CA PRO A 388 -0.80 -25.65 -25.55
C PRO A 388 -0.58 -25.95 -24.06
N SER A 389 -0.18 -27.20 -23.77
CA SER A 389 0.02 -27.73 -22.43
C SER A 389 0.86 -26.78 -21.55
N ASP A 390 0.48 -26.64 -20.29
CA ASP A 390 1.23 -26.00 -19.18
C ASP A 390 2.60 -26.66 -18.88
N ALA A 391 3.16 -27.43 -19.81
CA ALA A 391 4.49 -27.98 -19.71
C ALA A 391 5.52 -26.94 -20.19
N ASP A 392 6.40 -26.60 -19.25
CA ASP A 392 7.73 -26.00 -19.46
C ASP A 392 7.79 -24.48 -19.68
N VAL A 393 7.23 -23.69 -18.76
CA VAL A 393 7.89 -22.39 -18.46
C VAL A 393 9.17 -22.71 -17.70
N GLU A 394 10.29 -22.81 -18.43
CA GLU A 394 11.60 -23.00 -17.85
C GLU A 394 11.95 -21.78 -16.97
N LEU A 395 11.85 -21.95 -15.64
CA LEU A 395 12.29 -20.93 -14.69
C LEU A 395 13.79 -20.69 -14.85
N TRP A 396 14.23 -19.46 -14.60
CA TRP A 396 15.66 -19.12 -14.53
C TRP A 396 16.39 -20.17 -13.67
N PRO A 397 17.45 -20.85 -14.14
CA PRO A 397 18.02 -22.00 -13.44
C PRO A 397 18.47 -21.65 -12.02
N SER A 398 18.04 -22.43 -11.02
CA SER A 398 18.51 -22.30 -9.64
C SER A 398 19.93 -22.87 -9.52
N PRO A 399 20.85 -22.23 -8.76
CA PRO A 399 22.11 -22.86 -8.42
C PRO A 399 21.89 -24.19 -7.69
N SER A 400 22.79 -25.15 -7.89
CA SER A 400 22.73 -26.50 -7.29
C SER A 400 22.47 -26.46 -5.77
N PRO A 401 21.66 -27.37 -5.21
CA PRO A 401 21.15 -27.32 -3.82
C PRO A 401 22.20 -27.56 -2.71
N SER A 402 23.50 -27.42 -2.98
CA SER A 402 24.52 -27.66 -1.96
C SER A 402 24.85 -26.37 -1.18
N ALA A 403 24.31 -26.32 0.06
CA ALA A 403 24.55 -25.32 1.10
C ALA A 403 24.20 -23.86 0.75
N ALA A 404 23.76 -23.09 1.75
CA ALA A 404 23.53 -21.66 1.59
C ALA A 404 24.81 -20.99 1.05
N PRO A 405 24.72 -20.14 0.00
CA PRO A 405 25.90 -19.46 -0.50
C PRO A 405 26.50 -18.59 0.62
N PRO A 406 27.84 -18.52 0.72
CA PRO A 406 28.47 -17.66 1.73
C PRO A 406 27.98 -16.23 1.57
N LEU A 407 27.82 -15.53 2.69
CA LEU A 407 27.46 -14.11 2.66
C LEU A 407 28.54 -13.35 1.87
N PRO A 408 28.16 -12.47 0.92
CA PRO A 408 29.12 -11.66 0.20
C PRO A 408 29.94 -10.79 1.17
N LEU A 409 31.10 -10.32 0.71
CA LEU A 409 31.87 -9.36 1.49
C LEU A 409 31.03 -8.10 1.74
N LEU A 410 31.21 -7.51 2.91
CA LEU A 410 30.44 -6.35 3.35
C LEU A 410 31.34 -5.11 3.46
N ALA A 411 30.81 -4.00 2.95
CA ALA A 411 31.32 -2.65 3.13
C ALA A 411 30.23 -1.76 3.72
N SER A 412 30.61 -0.60 4.22
CA SER A 412 29.69 0.46 4.66
C SER A 412 30.24 1.82 4.26
N ARG A 413 29.37 2.81 4.20
CA ARG A 413 29.72 4.19 3.89
C ARG A 413 30.70 4.79 4.89
N LEU A 414 31.92 5.04 4.42
CA LEU A 414 32.99 5.61 5.26
C LEU A 414 32.63 7.00 5.83
N ASN A 415 31.88 7.81 5.08
CA ASN A 415 31.45 9.14 5.54
C ASN A 415 30.51 9.07 6.76
N SER A 416 29.73 8.01 6.90
CA SER A 416 28.84 7.82 8.05
C SER A 416 29.61 7.71 9.35
N MET A 417 30.87 7.28 9.31
CA MET A 417 31.76 7.20 10.48
C MET A 417 32.13 8.57 11.05
N ARG A 418 31.79 9.68 10.39
CA ARG A 418 31.91 11.04 10.94
C ARG A 418 30.80 11.37 11.95
N ALA A 419 29.65 10.70 11.88
CA ALA A 419 28.52 10.98 12.75
C ALA A 419 28.85 10.66 14.22
N ARG A 420 28.21 11.40 15.15
CA ARG A 420 28.34 11.19 16.59
C ARG A 420 29.82 11.07 17.04
N PRO A 421 30.69 12.07 16.77
CA PRO A 421 32.12 11.98 17.07
C PRO A 421 32.41 11.79 18.57
N GLU A 422 31.49 12.21 19.44
CA GLU A 422 31.56 12.03 20.89
C GLU A 422 31.48 10.55 21.34
N LEU A 423 31.12 9.63 20.44
CA LEU A 423 31.12 8.18 20.70
C LEU A 423 32.47 7.53 20.36
N TRP A 424 33.33 8.21 19.61
CA TRP A 424 34.64 7.67 19.23
C TRP A 424 35.61 7.64 20.40
N ARG A 425 36.38 6.56 20.51
CA ARG A 425 37.35 6.32 21.59
C ARG A 425 38.77 6.02 21.08
N GLY A 426 38.95 5.93 19.77
CA GLY A 426 40.27 5.71 19.18
C GLY A 426 41.13 6.97 19.15
N ALA A 427 42.43 6.78 18.93
CA ALA A 427 43.42 7.86 18.96
C ALA A 427 43.38 8.76 17.72
N GLU A 428 42.94 8.23 16.58
CA GLU A 428 42.97 8.96 15.31
C GLU A 428 41.81 9.95 15.17
N PRO A 429 42.06 11.16 14.64
CA PRO A 429 41.01 12.16 14.46
C PRO A 429 40.06 11.77 13.32
N LEU A 430 38.76 11.85 13.57
CA LEU A 430 37.70 11.61 12.58
C LEU A 430 37.61 12.71 11.49
N SER A 431 38.41 13.78 11.59
CA SER A 431 38.60 14.71 10.48
C SER A 431 39.39 14.07 9.35
N SER A 432 40.29 13.12 9.65
CA SER A 432 41.14 12.42 8.69
C SER A 432 40.49 11.13 8.17
N VAL A 433 40.78 10.79 6.93
CA VAL A 433 40.27 9.56 6.28
C VAL A 433 40.83 8.30 6.97
N LEU A 434 42.08 8.35 7.44
CA LEU A 434 42.68 7.24 8.19
C LEU A 434 41.95 7.00 9.52
N GLY A 435 41.53 8.07 10.20
CA GLY A 435 40.70 7.96 11.40
C GLY A 435 39.31 7.38 11.14
N LEU A 436 38.70 7.70 9.98
CA LEU A 436 37.44 7.06 9.57
C LEU A 436 37.63 5.57 9.28
N ILE A 437 38.72 5.17 8.61
CA ILE A 437 39.05 3.76 8.38
C ILE A 437 39.23 3.05 9.72
N ALA A 438 39.94 3.66 10.67
CA ALA A 438 40.14 3.11 12.01
C ALA A 438 38.81 2.93 12.78
N ARG A 439 37.86 3.86 12.64
CA ARG A 439 36.52 3.69 13.23
C ARG A 439 35.70 2.63 12.51
N GLN A 440 35.73 2.57 11.19
CA GLN A 440 35.02 1.53 10.44
C GLN A 440 35.54 0.13 10.78
N ALA A 441 36.83 0.01 11.12
CA ALA A 441 37.44 -1.23 11.59
C ALA A 441 36.85 -1.76 12.91
N SER A 442 36.18 -0.91 13.71
CA SER A 442 35.51 -1.36 14.93
C SER A 442 34.13 -1.98 14.67
N VAL A 443 33.62 -1.94 13.43
CA VAL A 443 32.33 -2.56 13.06
C VAL A 443 32.55 -4.06 12.87
N ALA A 444 31.93 -4.88 13.71
CA ALA A 444 31.98 -6.33 13.55
C ALA A 444 31.35 -6.79 12.22
N GLY A 445 32.10 -7.56 11.43
CA GLY A 445 31.62 -8.24 10.21
C GLY A 445 31.84 -7.48 8.90
N LEU A 446 32.37 -6.25 8.93
CA LEU A 446 32.85 -5.60 7.71
C LEU A 446 34.23 -6.15 7.30
N SER A 447 34.47 -6.22 6.00
CA SER A 447 35.75 -6.66 5.42
C SER A 447 36.32 -5.66 4.41
N LEU A 448 35.49 -4.72 3.96
CA LEU A 448 35.79 -3.79 2.88
C LEU A 448 35.49 -2.34 3.27
N VAL A 449 36.19 -1.42 2.62
CA VAL A 449 35.92 0.02 2.62
C VAL A 449 35.79 0.49 1.18
N GLU A 450 34.77 1.31 0.89
CA GLU A 450 34.73 2.10 -0.33
C GLU A 450 35.16 3.54 -0.06
N LEU A 451 35.95 4.11 -0.98
CA LEU A 451 36.57 5.42 -0.82
C LEU A 451 36.07 6.38 -1.88
N ASN A 452 35.67 7.58 -1.49
CA ASN A 452 35.24 8.61 -2.41
C ASN A 452 36.45 9.31 -3.04
N TYR A 453 36.44 9.51 -4.35
CA TYR A 453 37.44 10.30 -5.06
C TYR A 453 36.81 11.57 -5.67
N PRO A 454 37.39 12.76 -5.51
CA PRO A 454 38.65 13.05 -4.80
C PRO A 454 38.52 13.15 -3.27
N GLN A 455 37.28 13.27 -2.75
CA GLN A 455 36.97 13.64 -1.36
C GLN A 455 37.81 12.95 -0.26
N HIS A 456 38.10 11.65 -0.37
CA HIS A 456 38.87 10.90 0.63
C HIS A 456 40.34 10.70 0.27
N LEU A 457 40.72 10.85 -0.99
CA LEU A 457 42.01 10.39 -1.50
C LEU A 457 42.91 11.55 -1.94
N GLU A 458 42.34 12.73 -2.13
CA GLU A 458 43.10 13.95 -2.41
C GLU A 458 44.12 14.23 -1.30
N GLY A 459 45.37 14.47 -1.70
CA GLY A 459 46.46 14.75 -0.78
C GLY A 459 47.06 13.54 -0.06
N LEU A 460 46.55 12.31 -0.29
CA LEU A 460 47.11 11.08 0.26
C LEU A 460 47.93 10.30 -0.79
N ALA A 461 48.87 9.48 -0.33
CA ALA A 461 49.49 8.46 -1.16
C ALA A 461 48.80 7.10 -0.99
N ALA A 462 48.68 6.33 -2.07
CA ALA A 462 48.06 5.00 -2.03
C ALA A 462 48.71 4.05 -1.01
N ALA A 463 50.03 4.17 -0.80
CA ALA A 463 50.75 3.37 0.19
C ALA A 463 50.27 3.64 1.63
N GLU A 464 49.90 4.88 1.95
CA GLU A 464 49.39 5.28 3.27
C GLU A 464 48.01 4.67 3.50
N VAL A 465 47.11 4.77 2.51
CA VAL A 465 45.77 4.18 2.56
C VAL A 465 45.84 2.66 2.70
N LEU A 466 46.69 2.00 1.90
CA LEU A 466 46.91 0.55 2.00
C LEU A 466 47.48 0.13 3.37
N ALA A 467 48.36 0.93 3.96
CA ALA A 467 48.89 0.66 5.29
C ALA A 467 47.78 0.75 6.36
N ALA A 468 46.93 1.78 6.30
CA ALA A 468 45.80 1.93 7.21
C ALA A 468 44.77 0.81 7.06
N LEU A 469 44.40 0.43 5.83
CA LEU A 469 43.51 -0.70 5.57
C LEU A 469 44.08 -2.00 6.15
N ARG A 470 45.37 -2.29 5.94
CA ARG A 470 46.03 -3.47 6.52
C ARG A 470 46.04 -3.45 8.04
N ALA A 471 46.33 -2.31 8.66
CA ALA A 471 46.31 -2.17 10.12
C ALA A 471 44.90 -2.37 10.69
N ALA A 472 43.88 -1.96 9.95
CA ALA A 472 42.47 -2.14 10.26
C ALA A 472 41.93 -3.56 9.95
N GLY A 473 42.70 -4.42 9.28
CA GLY A 473 42.20 -5.71 8.81
C GLY A 473 41.15 -5.62 7.69
N LEU A 474 41.08 -4.48 6.99
CA LEU A 474 40.13 -4.20 5.91
C LEU A 474 40.84 -4.17 4.54
N ARG A 475 40.07 -4.25 3.46
CA ARG A 475 40.55 -4.05 2.07
C ARG A 475 39.72 -2.99 1.36
N ALA A 476 40.21 -2.45 0.25
CA ALA A 476 39.40 -1.57 -0.59
C ALA A 476 38.44 -2.42 -1.44
N GLY A 477 37.14 -2.12 -1.37
CA GLY A 477 36.11 -2.74 -2.23
C GLY A 477 35.96 -2.01 -3.55
N GLY A 478 35.88 -0.68 -3.49
CA GLY A 478 35.66 0.18 -4.63
C GLY A 478 36.12 1.61 -4.38
N VAL A 479 36.16 2.40 -5.45
CA VAL A 479 36.30 3.86 -5.40
C VAL A 479 35.02 4.47 -5.96
N ALA A 480 34.39 5.38 -5.23
CA ALA A 480 33.18 6.07 -5.67
C ALA A 480 33.51 7.48 -6.15
N MET A 481 33.11 7.82 -7.37
CA MET A 481 33.34 9.11 -7.98
C MET A 481 32.42 10.16 -7.37
N ARG A 482 33.01 11.29 -6.95
CA ARG A 482 32.32 12.50 -6.48
C ARG A 482 32.81 13.70 -7.28
N PHE A 483 32.03 14.13 -8.26
CA PHE A 483 32.40 15.29 -9.08
C PHE A 483 32.39 16.57 -8.23
N PRO A 484 33.40 17.45 -8.32
CA PRO A 484 33.38 18.73 -7.63
C PRO A 484 32.31 19.68 -8.17
N GLU A 485 31.44 20.20 -7.30
CA GLU A 485 30.35 21.12 -7.68
C GLU A 485 30.86 22.37 -8.41
N SER A 486 32.01 22.90 -8.00
CA SER A 486 32.63 24.10 -8.61
C SER A 486 32.93 23.95 -10.10
N ALA A 487 33.05 22.72 -10.61
CA ALA A 487 33.37 22.43 -12.00
C ALA A 487 32.21 21.78 -12.77
N PHE A 488 31.29 21.10 -12.08
CA PHE A 488 30.33 20.19 -12.70
C PHE A 488 28.87 20.45 -12.33
N SER A 489 28.54 21.60 -11.70
CA SER A 489 27.17 21.93 -11.30
C SER A 489 26.14 21.98 -12.44
N ALA A 490 26.58 22.04 -13.69
CA ALA A 490 25.74 22.03 -14.89
C ALA A 490 25.87 20.73 -15.71
N GLY A 491 26.21 19.63 -15.02
CA GLY A 491 26.49 18.33 -15.60
C GLY A 491 27.99 18.01 -15.61
N ALA A 492 28.30 16.72 -15.46
CA ALA A 492 29.60 16.10 -15.57
C ALA A 492 29.71 15.30 -16.88
N LEU A 493 29.34 14.02 -16.89
CA LEU A 493 29.49 13.15 -18.05
C LEU A 493 28.39 13.39 -19.10
N THR A 494 27.31 14.08 -18.72
CA THR A 494 26.22 14.47 -19.63
C THR A 494 26.16 15.97 -19.93
N ALA A 495 27.16 16.73 -19.49
CA ALA A 495 27.23 18.17 -19.69
C ALA A 495 27.08 18.55 -21.17
N ALA A 496 26.38 19.65 -21.47
CA ALA A 496 26.25 20.12 -22.86
C ALA A 496 27.63 20.46 -23.49
N SER A 497 28.56 20.98 -22.69
CA SER A 497 29.92 21.30 -23.11
C SER A 497 30.78 20.04 -23.25
N ALA A 498 31.33 19.82 -24.45
CA ALA A 498 32.26 18.72 -24.71
C ALA A 498 33.55 18.82 -23.87
N ASP A 499 34.03 20.04 -23.58
CA ASP A 499 35.21 20.24 -22.75
C ASP A 499 34.97 19.84 -21.30
N VAL A 500 33.77 20.10 -20.78
CA VAL A 500 33.35 19.70 -19.42
C VAL A 500 33.27 18.17 -19.36
N ARG A 501 32.62 17.52 -20.35
CA ARG A 501 32.58 16.05 -20.42
C ARG A 501 33.98 15.45 -20.48
N ALA A 502 34.86 15.99 -21.33
CA ALA A 502 36.25 15.53 -21.42
C ALA A 502 37.01 15.70 -20.08
N SER A 503 36.71 16.76 -19.32
CA SER A 503 37.27 16.96 -17.99
C SER A 503 36.73 15.96 -16.96
N ALA A 504 35.43 15.66 -17.00
CA ALA A 504 34.81 14.63 -16.15
C ALA A 504 35.42 13.25 -16.44
N VAL A 505 35.63 12.90 -17.72
CA VAL A 505 36.29 11.66 -18.14
C VAL A 505 37.72 11.57 -17.60
N ARG A 506 38.51 12.65 -17.69
CA ARG A 506 39.88 12.69 -17.13
C ARG A 506 39.88 12.44 -15.63
N LEU A 507 38.99 13.11 -14.90
CA LEU A 507 38.89 12.95 -13.45
C LEU A 507 38.47 11.53 -13.04
N ALA A 508 37.53 10.92 -13.78
CA ALA A 508 37.15 9.53 -13.57
C ALA A 508 38.30 8.55 -13.91
N ALA A 509 39.11 8.85 -14.93
CA ALA A 509 40.31 8.08 -15.25
C ALA A 509 41.37 8.14 -14.13
N GLU A 510 41.55 9.30 -13.50
CA GLU A 510 42.39 9.45 -12.31
C GLU A 510 41.86 8.60 -11.14
N ALA A 511 40.54 8.58 -10.92
CA ALA A 511 39.90 7.69 -9.94
C ALA A 511 40.16 6.20 -10.25
N CYS A 512 40.19 5.80 -11.52
CA CYS A 512 40.57 4.43 -11.90
C CYS A 512 42.04 4.10 -11.60
N GLY A 513 42.93 5.10 -11.64
CA GLY A 513 44.30 4.96 -11.12
C GLY A 513 44.31 4.55 -9.64
N TRP A 514 43.39 5.11 -8.85
CA TRP A 514 43.21 4.72 -7.45
C TRP A 514 42.62 3.33 -7.28
N VAL A 515 41.66 2.93 -8.10
CA VAL A 515 41.13 1.55 -8.09
C VAL A 515 42.27 0.54 -8.27
N HIS A 516 43.15 0.78 -9.25
CA HIS A 516 44.32 -0.06 -9.48
C HIS A 516 45.30 -0.04 -8.30
N ALA A 517 45.64 1.16 -7.80
CA ALA A 517 46.61 1.33 -6.73
C ALA A 517 46.16 0.68 -5.40
N LEU A 518 44.85 0.69 -5.13
CA LEU A 518 44.26 0.09 -3.94
C LEU A 518 43.89 -1.39 -4.11
N ASN A 519 44.05 -1.94 -5.32
CA ASN A 519 43.59 -3.28 -5.70
C ASN A 519 42.08 -3.49 -5.39
N ALA A 520 41.28 -2.44 -5.64
CA ALA A 520 39.82 -2.49 -5.56
C ALA A 520 39.21 -3.11 -6.83
N SER A 521 37.94 -3.51 -6.77
CA SER A 521 37.29 -4.22 -7.87
C SER A 521 36.57 -3.33 -8.88
N GLN A 522 36.19 -2.11 -8.46
CA GLN A 522 35.34 -1.23 -9.26
C GLN A 522 35.52 0.27 -8.99
N LEU A 523 35.23 1.07 -10.02
CA LEU A 523 34.89 2.48 -9.94
C LEU A 523 33.36 2.60 -9.98
N VAL A 524 32.74 3.12 -8.93
CA VAL A 524 31.32 3.46 -8.89
C VAL A 524 31.17 4.93 -9.30
N VAL A 525 30.30 5.22 -10.25
CA VAL A 525 30.04 6.57 -10.74
C VAL A 525 28.62 6.96 -10.36
N TRP A 526 28.51 7.88 -9.41
CA TRP A 526 27.25 8.52 -9.05
C TRP A 526 27.13 9.86 -9.78
N PRO A 527 26.18 10.00 -10.72
CA PRO A 527 26.14 11.13 -11.63
C PRO A 527 25.28 12.27 -11.07
N GLN A 528 25.60 12.76 -9.87
CA GLN A 528 24.75 13.68 -9.07
C GLN A 528 24.31 14.97 -9.79
N PHE A 529 25.09 15.44 -10.78
CA PHE A 529 24.79 16.66 -11.55
C PHE A 529 24.25 16.39 -12.96
N ASP A 530 24.26 15.13 -13.41
CA ASP A 530 23.91 14.79 -14.79
C ASP A 530 22.38 14.69 -14.94
N GLY A 531 21.77 15.76 -15.42
CA GLY A 531 20.32 15.84 -15.51
C GLY A 531 19.81 17.16 -16.06
N TYR A 532 18.57 17.50 -15.69
CA TYR A 532 17.89 18.74 -16.07
C TYR A 532 16.80 19.09 -15.05
N ASP A 533 16.32 20.34 -15.10
CA ASP A 533 15.31 20.90 -14.21
C ASP A 533 13.99 21.20 -14.91
N TYR A 534 14.04 21.54 -16.20
CA TYR A 534 12.90 22.02 -16.97
C TYR A 534 12.69 21.23 -18.26
N ASN A 535 11.43 21.15 -18.68
CA ASN A 535 11.08 20.65 -20.00
C ASN A 535 11.80 21.49 -21.07
N LEU A 536 12.27 20.83 -22.14
CA LEU A 536 13.00 21.46 -23.25
C LEU A 536 14.39 22.03 -22.89
N GLN A 537 14.91 21.77 -21.69
CA GLN A 537 16.26 22.22 -21.29
C GLN A 537 17.38 21.40 -21.92
N VAL A 538 17.12 20.13 -22.23
CA VAL A 538 18.08 19.19 -22.78
C VAL A 538 17.49 18.50 -24.01
N ASP A 539 18.32 18.32 -25.04
CA ASP A 539 18.05 17.37 -26.11
C ASP A 539 18.37 15.96 -25.59
N TYR A 540 17.31 15.23 -25.21
CA TYR A 540 17.46 13.94 -24.52
C TYR A 540 18.22 12.90 -25.34
N ALA A 541 18.03 12.89 -26.67
CA ALA A 541 18.71 11.93 -27.54
C ALA A 541 20.20 12.24 -27.63
N ALA A 542 20.54 13.50 -27.93
CA ALA A 542 21.93 13.94 -28.02
C ALA A 542 22.67 13.80 -26.67
N ALA A 543 21.98 14.08 -25.55
CA ALA A 543 22.56 13.93 -24.22
C ALA A 543 22.84 12.46 -23.88
N LEU A 544 21.94 11.54 -24.25
CA LEU A 544 22.15 10.11 -24.02
C LEU A 544 23.30 9.54 -24.87
N ASP A 545 23.44 9.99 -26.11
CA ASP A 545 24.56 9.61 -26.98
C ASP A 545 25.90 10.15 -26.44
N ALA A 546 25.91 11.41 -26.00
CA ALA A 546 27.08 12.02 -25.34
C ALA A 546 27.45 11.30 -24.03
N ALA A 547 26.44 10.86 -23.25
CA ALA A 547 26.65 10.06 -22.06
C ALA A 547 27.32 8.73 -22.41
N ALA A 548 26.82 8.02 -23.43
CA ALA A 548 27.37 6.75 -23.87
C ALA A 548 28.83 6.88 -24.32
N GLU A 549 29.16 7.94 -25.07
CA GLU A 549 30.54 8.24 -25.46
C GLU A 549 31.43 8.49 -24.22
N ALA A 550 30.97 9.31 -23.28
CA ALA A 550 31.73 9.67 -22.09
C ALA A 550 31.97 8.45 -21.17
N TYR A 551 30.94 7.66 -20.88
CA TYR A 551 31.09 6.43 -20.09
C TYR A 551 31.95 5.38 -20.80
N GLY A 552 31.86 5.29 -22.13
CA GLY A 552 32.75 4.45 -22.94
C GLY A 552 34.22 4.87 -22.79
N ALA A 553 34.49 6.17 -22.85
CA ALA A 553 35.84 6.69 -22.66
C ALA A 553 36.38 6.44 -21.23
N VAL A 554 35.53 6.54 -20.21
CA VAL A 554 35.91 6.17 -18.83
C VAL A 554 36.23 4.67 -18.76
N ALA A 555 35.35 3.81 -19.27
CA ALA A 555 35.57 2.36 -19.27
C ALA A 555 36.86 1.96 -20.00
N ASP A 556 37.16 2.60 -21.14
CA ASP A 556 38.39 2.39 -21.90
C ASP A 556 39.63 2.86 -21.11
N ALA A 557 39.57 4.01 -20.43
CA ALA A 557 40.65 4.53 -19.61
C ALA A 557 40.95 3.67 -18.37
N CYS A 558 39.91 3.10 -17.76
CA CYS A 558 40.05 2.21 -16.60
C CYS A 558 40.66 0.84 -16.96
N GLY A 559 40.52 0.45 -18.22
CA GLY A 559 40.97 -0.83 -18.75
C GLY A 559 40.10 -2.01 -18.31
N PRO A 560 40.30 -3.18 -18.94
CA PRO A 560 39.36 -4.31 -18.85
C PRO A 560 39.29 -4.98 -17.48
N ARG A 561 40.22 -4.65 -16.56
CA ARG A 561 40.27 -5.23 -15.22
C ARG A 561 39.41 -4.50 -14.20
N VAL A 562 39.07 -3.24 -14.45
CA VAL A 562 38.28 -2.41 -13.53
C VAL A 562 36.85 -2.36 -14.05
N ARG A 563 35.90 -2.72 -13.18
CA ARG A 563 34.48 -2.55 -13.45
C ARG A 563 34.12 -1.08 -13.24
N VAL A 564 33.62 -0.41 -14.26
CA VAL A 564 33.04 0.93 -14.17
C VAL A 564 31.54 0.75 -14.03
N SER A 565 30.98 1.27 -12.95
CA SER A 565 29.63 0.96 -12.54
C SER A 565 28.83 2.22 -12.34
N LEU A 566 27.74 2.39 -13.09
CA LEU A 566 26.81 3.49 -12.93
C LEU A 566 25.87 3.22 -11.74
N GLU A 567 25.89 4.11 -10.76
CA GLU A 567 24.92 4.19 -9.67
C GLU A 567 23.89 5.27 -10.03
N PHE A 568 22.82 4.88 -10.71
CA PHE A 568 21.79 5.83 -11.13
C PHE A 568 20.88 6.19 -9.95
N LYS A 569 20.34 7.41 -9.99
CA LYS A 569 19.36 7.92 -9.03
C LYS A 569 18.29 8.69 -9.81
N PRO A 570 16.98 8.47 -9.60
CA PRO A 570 15.93 9.10 -10.39
C PRO A 570 15.91 10.63 -10.28
N THR A 571 16.22 11.14 -9.10
CA THR A 571 16.22 12.58 -8.76
C THR A 571 17.25 12.84 -7.67
N ASP A 572 17.89 14.01 -7.69
CA ASP A 572 18.83 14.44 -6.67
C ASP A 572 18.58 15.91 -6.27
N GLU A 573 19.03 16.34 -5.09
CA GLU A 573 18.97 17.75 -4.70
C GLU A 573 19.76 18.67 -5.66
N LYS A 574 20.80 18.11 -6.31
CA LYS A 574 21.66 18.81 -7.27
C LYS A 574 21.16 18.70 -8.71
N SER A 575 20.25 17.77 -9.01
CA SER A 575 19.62 17.61 -10.33
C SER A 575 18.18 17.09 -10.19
N ARG A 576 17.18 17.93 -10.52
CA ARG A 576 15.76 17.57 -10.29
C ARG A 576 15.31 16.34 -11.07
N PHE A 577 15.77 16.19 -12.31
CA PHE A 577 15.53 15.01 -13.14
C PHE A 577 16.87 14.45 -13.63
N ALA A 578 17.12 13.18 -13.37
CA ALA A 578 18.29 12.50 -13.90
C ALA A 578 18.08 12.12 -15.38
N LEU A 579 19.16 12.16 -16.17
CA LEU A 579 19.12 11.70 -17.56
C LEU A 579 18.86 10.17 -17.65
N VAL A 580 19.31 9.42 -16.65
CA VAL A 580 19.15 7.97 -16.54
C VAL A 580 18.43 7.68 -15.22
N PRO A 581 17.09 7.67 -15.19
CA PRO A 581 16.36 7.68 -13.91
C PRO A 581 15.95 6.28 -13.40
N SER A 582 16.18 5.22 -14.18
CA SER A 582 15.59 3.89 -13.93
C SER A 582 16.53 2.76 -14.37
N THR A 583 16.31 1.54 -13.88
CA THR A 583 17.07 0.35 -14.30
C THR A 583 16.95 0.13 -15.81
N GLY A 584 15.75 0.34 -16.37
CA GLY A 584 15.52 0.21 -17.81
C GLY A 584 16.35 1.19 -18.64
N ALA A 585 16.39 2.47 -18.24
CA ALA A 585 17.22 3.48 -18.89
C ALA A 585 18.71 3.18 -18.72
N ALA A 586 19.12 2.70 -17.55
CA ALA A 586 20.51 2.36 -17.26
C ALA A 586 21.00 1.16 -18.10
N VAL A 587 20.15 0.13 -18.27
CA VAL A 587 20.45 -1.00 -19.16
C VAL A 587 20.55 -0.57 -20.62
N GLU A 588 19.72 0.37 -21.08
CA GLU A 588 19.84 0.95 -22.42
C GLU A 588 21.17 1.70 -22.57
N LEU A 589 21.59 2.49 -21.57
CA LEU A 589 22.90 3.14 -21.59
C LEU A 589 24.04 2.12 -21.63
N VAL A 590 23.97 1.02 -20.87
CA VAL A 590 24.96 -0.07 -20.93
C VAL A 590 25.08 -0.64 -22.34
N ARG A 591 23.96 -0.85 -23.03
CA ARG A 591 23.96 -1.32 -24.44
C ARG A 591 24.63 -0.31 -25.38
N ARG A 592 24.35 0.99 -25.22
CA ARG A 592 24.95 2.05 -26.03
C ARG A 592 26.45 2.20 -25.80
N VAL A 593 26.90 2.11 -24.54
CA VAL A 593 28.32 2.16 -24.19
C VAL A 593 29.06 0.97 -24.81
N GLY A 594 28.46 -0.23 -24.77
CA GLY A 594 28.99 -1.40 -25.47
C GLY A 594 30.38 -1.82 -24.99
N ARG A 595 30.70 -1.60 -23.71
CA ARG A 595 31.97 -2.03 -23.08
C ARG A 595 31.72 -3.12 -22.05
N PRO A 596 32.50 -4.22 -22.07
CA PRO A 596 32.27 -5.36 -21.18
C PRO A 596 32.59 -5.07 -19.72
N ASN A 597 33.36 -4.02 -19.45
CA ASN A 597 33.68 -3.56 -18.10
C ASN A 597 32.83 -2.36 -17.66
N PHE A 598 31.76 -2.01 -18.38
CA PHE A 598 30.77 -1.02 -17.96
C PHE A 598 29.46 -1.72 -17.55
N GLY A 599 28.93 -1.35 -16.39
CA GLY A 599 27.75 -1.97 -15.79
C GLY A 599 27.09 -1.05 -14.76
N LEU A 600 26.34 -1.64 -13.84
CA LEU A 600 25.43 -0.97 -12.91
C LEU A 600 25.75 -1.33 -11.46
N THR A 601 25.59 -0.34 -10.59
CA THR A 601 25.48 -0.50 -9.14
C THR A 601 24.05 -0.18 -8.80
N LEU A 602 23.33 -1.15 -8.28
CA LEU A 602 21.94 -0.99 -7.89
C LEU A 602 21.88 -0.53 -6.44
N ASP A 603 21.26 0.61 -6.17
CA ASP A 603 21.00 1.07 -4.81
C ASP A 603 19.53 0.83 -4.43
N PHE A 604 19.28 0.11 -3.34
CA PHE A 604 17.92 -0.30 -2.96
C PHE A 604 16.94 0.88 -2.82
N GLY A 605 17.36 1.95 -2.17
CA GLY A 605 16.60 3.17 -1.96
C GLY A 605 16.34 3.90 -3.27
N HIS A 606 17.34 4.01 -4.15
CA HIS A 606 17.17 4.62 -5.47
C HIS A 606 16.14 3.85 -6.33
N LEU A 607 16.13 2.52 -6.26
CA LEU A 607 15.14 1.69 -6.96
C LEU A 607 13.73 1.96 -6.43
N LEU A 608 13.56 2.05 -5.10
CA LEU A 608 12.29 2.41 -4.49
C LEU A 608 11.84 3.84 -4.87
N MET A 609 12.77 4.80 -4.89
CA MET A 609 12.51 6.17 -5.33
C MET A 609 12.04 6.22 -6.80
N ALA A 610 12.58 5.34 -7.64
CA ALA A 610 12.20 5.20 -9.05
C ALA A 610 10.87 4.45 -9.24
N GLY A 611 10.27 3.92 -8.16
CA GLY A 611 9.05 3.12 -8.21
C GLY A 611 9.27 1.72 -8.76
N GLU A 612 10.50 1.20 -8.71
CA GLU A 612 10.87 -0.11 -9.23
C GLU A 612 10.73 -1.20 -8.16
N ASN A 613 10.45 -2.44 -8.58
CA ASN A 613 10.69 -3.61 -7.73
C ASN A 613 12.23 -3.87 -7.71
N PRO A 614 12.89 -3.84 -6.55
CA PRO A 614 14.34 -4.02 -6.48
C PRO A 614 14.83 -5.38 -6.99
N ALA A 615 14.09 -6.45 -6.73
CA ALA A 615 14.42 -7.79 -7.16
C ALA A 615 14.28 -7.95 -8.69
N GLN A 616 13.23 -7.38 -9.28
CA GLN A 616 13.07 -7.31 -10.73
C GLN A 616 14.23 -6.54 -11.38
N SER A 617 14.65 -5.44 -10.76
CA SER A 617 15.78 -4.63 -11.22
C SER A 617 17.09 -5.40 -11.21
N ALA A 618 17.35 -6.18 -10.13
CA ALA A 618 18.48 -7.09 -10.06
C ALA A 618 18.43 -8.17 -11.15
N ALA A 619 17.27 -8.78 -11.39
CA ALA A 619 17.09 -9.77 -12.46
C ALA A 619 17.35 -9.16 -13.85
N LEU A 620 16.86 -7.94 -14.11
CA LEU A 620 17.05 -7.23 -15.37
C LEU A 620 18.53 -6.85 -15.59
N ALA A 621 19.17 -6.27 -14.58
CA ALA A 621 20.60 -5.92 -14.64
C ALA A 621 21.49 -7.16 -14.81
N HIS A 622 21.15 -8.28 -14.15
CA HIS A 622 21.83 -9.54 -14.33
C HIS A 622 21.66 -10.11 -15.74
N GLY A 623 20.42 -10.11 -16.27
CA GLY A 623 20.13 -10.55 -17.64
C GLY A 623 20.86 -9.72 -18.70
N ALA A 624 21.10 -8.44 -18.43
CA ALA A 624 21.93 -7.55 -19.25
C ALA A 624 23.45 -7.74 -19.05
N ARG A 625 23.87 -8.66 -18.16
CA ARG A 625 25.27 -8.86 -17.72
C ARG A 625 25.92 -7.60 -17.17
N ALA A 626 25.12 -6.74 -16.55
CA ALA A 626 25.51 -5.42 -16.10
C ALA A 626 25.58 -5.31 -14.56
N LEU A 627 25.09 -6.29 -13.80
CA LEU A 627 25.07 -6.20 -12.33
C LEU A 627 26.48 -6.33 -11.73
N PHE A 628 27.09 -5.21 -11.32
CA PHE A 628 28.44 -5.18 -10.74
C PHE A 628 28.45 -4.90 -9.24
N GLY A 629 27.60 -3.97 -8.79
CA GLY A 629 27.50 -3.54 -7.40
C GLY A 629 26.06 -3.59 -6.88
N VAL A 630 25.90 -3.76 -5.57
CA VAL A 630 24.62 -3.56 -4.88
C VAL A 630 24.88 -2.74 -3.61
N GLN A 631 24.16 -1.64 -3.49
CA GLN A 631 24.11 -0.80 -2.31
C GLN A 631 22.80 -1.04 -1.56
N LEU A 632 22.92 -1.23 -0.25
CA LEU A 632 21.86 -1.63 0.65
C LEU A 632 21.57 -0.48 1.61
N ASN A 633 20.35 0.00 1.56
CA ASN A 633 19.75 0.99 2.45
C ASN A 633 18.24 0.77 2.41
N ASP A 634 17.46 1.70 2.94
CA ASP A 634 16.01 1.71 2.76
C ASP A 634 15.54 3.16 2.60
N ALA A 635 14.34 3.35 2.06
CA ALA A 635 13.79 4.67 1.76
C ALA A 635 12.25 4.64 1.72
N PRO A 636 11.55 5.74 2.04
CA PRO A 636 10.12 5.86 1.74
C PRO A 636 9.86 5.77 0.23
N VAL A 637 8.78 5.08 -0.19
CA VAL A 637 8.40 4.95 -1.61
C VAL A 637 7.69 6.23 -2.09
N ARG A 638 8.46 7.29 -2.30
CA ARG A 638 8.00 8.55 -2.92
C ARG A 638 9.11 9.06 -3.85
N LEU A 639 8.73 9.51 -5.05
CA LEU A 639 9.67 10.15 -5.97
C LEU A 639 10.34 11.36 -5.28
N GLY A 640 11.67 11.35 -5.21
CA GLY A 640 12.45 12.38 -4.51
C GLY A 640 12.45 12.29 -2.98
N ALA A 641 12.08 11.14 -2.40
CA ALA A 641 12.29 10.88 -0.98
C ALA A 641 13.80 10.80 -0.64
N GLU A 642 14.15 11.16 0.59
CA GLU A 642 15.48 10.91 1.13
C GLU A 642 15.68 9.40 1.33
N ASP A 643 16.83 8.91 0.88
CA ASP A 643 17.34 7.56 1.05
C ASP A 643 18.24 7.46 2.28
N GLY A 644 18.77 6.26 2.54
CA GLY A 644 19.80 6.09 3.56
C GLY A 644 19.34 5.59 4.92
N LEU A 645 18.11 5.09 5.03
CA LEU A 645 17.68 4.35 6.21
C LEU A 645 18.44 3.00 6.29
N ALA A 646 18.47 2.41 7.49
CA ALA A 646 19.02 1.07 7.68
C ALA A 646 18.30 0.05 6.78
N PHE A 647 19.05 -0.89 6.21
CA PHE A 647 18.53 -1.85 5.25
C PHE A 647 17.38 -2.69 5.85
N ALA A 648 16.33 -2.91 5.05
CA ALA A 648 15.13 -3.67 5.43
C ALA A 648 14.30 -3.09 6.59
N SER A 649 14.56 -1.84 7.00
CA SER A 649 13.83 -1.20 8.11
C SER A 649 12.40 -0.79 7.76
N ALA A 650 12.12 -0.51 6.49
CA ALA A 650 10.79 -0.12 6.00
C ALA A 650 10.21 -1.16 5.02
N HIS A 651 11.07 -1.80 4.21
CA HIS A 651 10.65 -2.73 3.16
C HIS A 651 11.29 -4.13 3.29
N PRO A 652 11.08 -4.84 4.41
CA PRO A 652 11.76 -6.12 4.68
C PRO A 652 11.44 -7.24 3.69
N GLN A 653 10.22 -7.25 3.13
CA GLN A 653 9.82 -8.25 2.12
C GLN A 653 10.55 -8.03 0.78
N ALA A 654 10.62 -6.79 0.30
CA ALA A 654 11.35 -6.45 -0.92
C ALA A 654 12.86 -6.65 -0.73
N ALA A 655 13.39 -6.40 0.47
CA ALA A 655 14.77 -6.70 0.83
C ALA A 655 15.06 -8.22 0.76
N LEU A 656 14.19 -9.05 1.35
CA LEU A 656 14.31 -10.51 1.27
C LEU A 656 14.25 -11.02 -0.17
N GLU A 657 13.29 -10.52 -0.95
CA GLU A 657 13.13 -10.88 -2.36
C GLU A 657 14.37 -10.49 -3.18
N LEU A 658 14.92 -9.28 -2.97
CA LEU A 658 16.16 -8.85 -3.61
C LEU A 658 17.30 -9.83 -3.31
N LEU A 659 17.54 -10.16 -2.04
CA LEU A 659 18.63 -11.07 -1.67
C LEU A 659 18.45 -12.47 -2.27
N PHE A 660 17.21 -12.97 -2.34
CA PHE A 660 16.90 -14.23 -3.04
C PHE A 660 17.29 -14.17 -4.52
N TRP A 661 16.92 -13.09 -5.23
CA TRP A 661 17.28 -12.93 -6.64
C TRP A 661 18.78 -12.71 -6.87
N LEU A 662 19.47 -12.03 -5.95
CA LEU A 662 20.93 -11.91 -5.98
C LEU A 662 21.62 -13.29 -5.82
N GLN A 663 21.14 -14.14 -4.91
CA GLN A 663 21.64 -15.50 -4.77
C GLN A 663 21.41 -16.32 -6.05
N ARG A 664 20.23 -16.18 -6.68
CA ARG A 664 19.88 -16.84 -7.94
C ARG A 664 20.73 -16.36 -9.12
N ALA A 665 21.08 -15.08 -9.13
CA ALA A 665 22.03 -14.47 -10.06
C ALA A 665 23.50 -14.89 -9.80
N GLY A 666 23.76 -15.61 -8.70
CA GLY A 666 25.11 -16.01 -8.30
C GLY A 666 25.97 -14.86 -7.75
N TYR A 667 25.35 -13.74 -7.39
CA TYR A 667 26.03 -12.54 -6.91
C TYR A 667 26.75 -12.81 -5.58
N GLY A 668 27.99 -12.32 -5.46
CA GLY A 668 28.84 -12.48 -4.29
C GLY A 668 29.61 -13.80 -4.23
N ARG A 669 29.48 -14.68 -5.24
CA ARG A 669 30.32 -15.89 -5.37
C ARG A 669 31.73 -15.57 -5.86
N GLY A 670 31.93 -14.43 -6.50
CA GLY A 670 33.23 -13.97 -6.98
C GLY A 670 33.92 -13.02 -6.01
N GLU A 671 35.25 -12.93 -6.08
CA GLU A 671 36.07 -12.06 -5.21
C GLU A 671 35.89 -10.55 -5.46
N ARG A 672 35.14 -10.17 -6.50
CA ARG A 672 34.98 -8.80 -6.95
C ARG A 672 33.66 -8.17 -6.49
N GLU A 673 32.69 -8.97 -6.09
CA GLU A 673 31.33 -8.54 -5.73
C GLU A 673 31.21 -8.43 -4.22
N HIS A 674 30.51 -7.39 -3.78
CA HIS A 674 30.28 -7.11 -2.37
C HIS A 674 28.99 -6.31 -2.20
N LEU A 675 28.42 -6.41 -1.01
CA LEU A 675 27.28 -5.59 -0.60
C LEU A 675 27.81 -4.38 0.18
N TYR A 676 27.29 -3.20 -0.13
CA TYR A 676 27.71 -1.95 0.50
C TYR A 676 26.54 -1.28 1.21
N PHE A 677 26.66 -0.98 2.50
CA PHE A 677 25.63 -0.24 3.22
C PHE A 677 25.74 1.27 2.96
N ASP A 678 24.89 1.82 2.09
CA ASP A 678 24.80 3.27 1.84
C ASP A 678 23.80 3.95 2.76
N THR A 679 24.08 3.90 4.07
CA THR A 679 23.21 4.40 5.12
C THR A 679 23.70 5.71 5.71
N PHE A 680 22.79 6.49 6.30
CA PHE A 680 23.00 7.85 6.78
C PHE A 680 22.58 7.93 8.27
N PRO A 681 23.30 7.29 9.20
CA PRO A 681 23.00 7.34 10.63
C PRO A 681 23.23 8.76 11.17
N LEU A 682 22.18 9.59 11.16
CA LEU A 682 22.23 10.99 11.59
C LEU A 682 22.15 11.11 13.11
N ARG A 683 21.34 10.27 13.76
CA ARG A 683 21.10 10.32 15.21
C ARG A 683 21.64 9.09 15.92
N GLU A 684 21.89 8.02 15.19
CA GLU A 684 22.32 6.71 15.64
C GLU A 684 23.85 6.67 15.78
N ASP A 685 24.36 5.71 16.56
CA ASP A 685 25.80 5.40 16.51
C ASP A 685 26.10 4.72 15.16
N PRO A 686 26.97 5.29 14.30
CA PRO A 686 27.25 4.71 13.00
C PRO A 686 27.91 3.33 13.07
N VAL A 687 28.59 2.99 14.17
CA VAL A 687 29.17 1.64 14.34
C VAL A 687 28.05 0.65 14.63
N ALA A 688 27.17 0.97 15.59
CA ALA A 688 26.06 0.09 15.97
C ALA A 688 25.04 -0.08 14.83
N GLU A 689 24.82 0.95 14.02
CA GLU A 689 23.95 0.89 12.84
C GLU A 689 24.53 -0.02 11.75
N ALA A 690 25.83 0.10 11.47
CA ALA A 690 26.49 -0.79 10.52
C ALA A 690 26.49 -2.24 11.01
N GLU A 691 26.72 -2.50 12.30
CA GLU A 691 26.61 -3.85 12.90
C GLU A 691 25.18 -4.39 12.85
N HIS A 692 24.18 -3.51 12.98
CA HIS A 692 22.78 -3.89 12.78
C HIS A 692 22.54 -4.33 11.33
N ASN A 693 23.00 -3.59 10.34
CA ASN A 693 22.88 -3.98 8.94
C ASN A 693 23.62 -5.29 8.62
N VAL A 694 24.83 -5.51 9.17
CA VAL A 694 25.57 -6.77 9.04
C VAL A 694 24.73 -7.96 9.54
N ARG A 695 24.10 -7.82 10.71
CA ARG A 695 23.26 -8.87 11.26
C ARG A 695 22.00 -9.09 10.41
N VAL A 696 21.28 -8.03 10.07
CA VAL A 696 20.04 -8.10 9.28
C VAL A 696 20.29 -8.71 7.90
N VAL A 697 21.33 -8.27 7.19
CA VAL A 697 21.65 -8.87 5.89
C VAL A 697 22.05 -10.34 6.03
N GLY A 698 22.75 -10.72 7.10
CA GLY A 698 23.09 -12.11 7.37
C GLY A 698 21.86 -12.99 7.62
N GLU A 699 20.92 -12.50 8.42
CA GLU A 699 19.65 -13.18 8.71
C GLU A 699 18.78 -13.32 7.45
N LEU A 700 18.61 -12.24 6.68
CA LEU A 700 17.83 -12.27 5.45
C LEU A 700 18.50 -13.08 4.34
N TRP A 701 19.83 -13.08 4.25
CA TRP A 701 20.57 -13.93 3.30
C TRP A 701 20.39 -15.42 3.63
N ALA A 702 20.44 -15.78 4.91
CA ALA A 702 20.15 -17.14 5.35
C ALA A 702 18.68 -17.52 5.09
N ALA A 703 17.75 -16.60 5.34
CA ALA A 703 16.32 -16.82 5.07
C ALA A 703 16.04 -17.01 3.58
N ALA A 704 16.65 -16.21 2.70
CA ALA A 704 16.55 -16.37 1.25
C ALA A 704 17.06 -17.75 0.78
N ALA A 705 18.18 -18.21 1.35
CA ALA A 705 18.73 -19.53 1.04
C ALA A 705 17.84 -20.66 1.55
N ALA A 706 17.26 -20.53 2.75
CA ALA A 706 16.32 -21.50 3.29
C ALA A 706 15.02 -21.56 2.47
N MET A 707 14.53 -20.40 2.03
CA MET A 707 13.37 -20.29 1.15
C MET A 707 13.60 -21.02 -0.17
N ALA A 708 14.77 -20.82 -0.82
CA ALA A 708 15.16 -21.55 -2.02
C ALA A 708 15.31 -23.07 -1.76
N ALA A 709 15.93 -23.46 -0.65
CA ALA A 709 16.16 -24.87 -0.32
C ALA A 709 14.86 -25.63 -0.02
N SER A 710 13.85 -24.96 0.53
CA SER A 710 12.53 -25.54 0.81
C SER A 710 11.72 -25.85 -0.45
N GLY A 711 12.07 -25.23 -1.59
CA GLY A 711 11.28 -25.30 -2.84
C GLY A 711 10.04 -24.42 -2.86
N VAL A 712 9.69 -23.76 -1.75
CA VAL A 712 8.51 -22.86 -1.65
C VAL A 712 8.62 -21.70 -2.65
N ALA A 713 9.80 -21.10 -2.80
CA ALA A 713 10.00 -20.04 -3.79
C ALA A 713 9.79 -20.55 -5.22
N GLU A 714 10.32 -21.73 -5.57
CA GLU A 714 10.13 -22.34 -6.88
C GLU A 714 8.66 -22.70 -7.14
N GLU A 715 7.95 -23.18 -6.14
CA GLU A 715 6.51 -23.47 -6.22
C GLU A 715 5.72 -22.20 -6.46
N ALA A 716 5.91 -21.16 -5.64
CA ALA A 716 5.30 -19.85 -5.81
C ALA A 716 5.57 -19.24 -7.19
N LEU A 717 6.82 -19.32 -7.68
CA LEU A 717 7.21 -18.84 -9.01
C LEU A 717 6.54 -19.63 -10.15
N ARG A 718 6.44 -20.97 -10.05
CA ARG A 718 5.77 -21.80 -11.06
C ARG A 718 4.26 -21.57 -11.06
N ALA A 719 3.66 -21.52 -9.87
CA ALA A 719 2.24 -21.26 -9.69
C ALA A 719 1.86 -19.82 -10.06
N ARG A 720 2.85 -18.91 -10.13
CA ARG A 720 2.65 -17.46 -10.20
C ARG A 720 1.76 -16.96 -9.05
N ASP A 721 1.94 -17.56 -7.89
CA ASP A 721 1.19 -17.29 -6.68
C ASP A 721 2.19 -16.98 -5.56
N GLY A 722 2.41 -15.70 -5.29
CA GLY A 722 3.29 -15.25 -4.21
C GLY A 722 2.66 -15.27 -2.82
N LEU A 723 1.40 -15.74 -2.69
CA LEU A 723 0.71 -15.88 -1.42
C LEU A 723 0.76 -17.30 -0.85
N ALA A 724 0.97 -18.30 -1.71
CA ALA A 724 1.30 -19.68 -1.34
C ALA A 724 2.70 -19.75 -0.71
#